data_AF-A0A1H9FB17-F1
#
_entry.id   AF-A0A1H9FB17-F1
#
_cell.length_a   1.000
_cell.length_b   1.000
_cell.length_c   1.000
_cell.angle_alpha   90.00
_cell.angle_beta   90.00
_cell.angle_gamma   90.00
#
_symmetry.space_group_name_H-M   'P 1'
#
loop_
_entity.id
_entity.type
_entity.pdbx_description
1 polymer ?
#
loop_
_entity_poly.entity_id
_entity_poly.type
_entity_poly.pdbx_seq_one_letter_code
_entity_poly.pdbx_strand_id
1 'polypeptide(L)'
;MAIIEPLGHHELLLVIVQLTLLLFVARALGEAFSRIGQPTVVGELFAGVLLGPSVLGLVVPGVYESLFAVSESQFHLLEVISWLGLILLLIVTGLETDIDLIVSKGRTAVILSLGGIVVPFTTGFALGWVLPVSFVASPGQRLVFSLFLGTAMSISAIPVIAKVLIELDVIRRDIGQLILAAGMVDDTIGWILLATVAGLARTGVVDIGSVATTIVSVLVFLGVSLTVGRRFVAALVRWVGTVFGSEVALVSTVIVLAFAAGAVTQYMGLEAILGAFVVGVLVGQVKRFPYELRHTLEVITLAVFAPLFFAIAGLRMDVAALFDETVFAVGLVVLGVACFGKFAGIMGASRLAGLSRWEGVTIGGGMNARGAMEIIVATVGLGAGILTTDMYSIIVAVAIATSVIAPVIMRWSIPKIEMSEDERERIEREAFLRGSFVNTLTRILLPVGGGADGRYAARLLDPLVRDRDIDLDVMCVSDGSGASDGRYDGFFTGLRNDRFAPTRANHGSGRPTAVTSDEVDRVFEPIERRLRDRRQPSRTFVRNARGTVAETILDELDAGYDLAVLGESVVGDESNESLFGTTVDRIIQGTTCPKMIVSTPFEPAASTDRADEPIDRILLPTVGTVSNRHAAEIAFTVAAAENALVEIVHVVDEPPFDDRFATRPDPSEQVRIGEQIVEREAEFGRRLDATVLTRVTISETPETEIVDLADRTDADVIVMGANMRPISRRVFLGHRVEYVVRNAPCPVTILSSL
;
A
#
# COMPACT_ATOMS: atom_id res chain seq x y z
N MET A 1 -4.38 -36.94 -27.88
CA MET A 1 -4.89 -36.03 -26.82
C MET A 1 -6.21 -36.59 -26.35
N ALA A 2 -6.32 -36.98 -25.09
CA ALA A 2 -7.64 -37.21 -24.51
C ALA A 2 -8.42 -35.89 -24.58
N ILE A 3 -9.69 -35.93 -25.00
CA ILE A 3 -10.56 -34.76 -24.96
C ILE A 3 -10.75 -34.44 -23.49
N ILE A 4 -10.25 -33.28 -23.05
CA ILE A 4 -10.52 -32.78 -21.70
C ILE A 4 -11.95 -32.29 -21.74
N GLU A 5 -12.87 -33.01 -21.09
CA GLU A 5 -14.25 -32.57 -20.98
C GLU A 5 -14.30 -31.26 -20.17
N PRO A 6 -15.05 -30.24 -20.64
CA PRO A 6 -15.22 -29.01 -19.89
C PRO A 6 -16.02 -29.29 -18.61
N LEU A 7 -15.86 -28.43 -17.58
CA LEU A 7 -16.65 -28.51 -16.35
C LEU A 7 -18.14 -28.62 -16.67
N GLY A 8 -18.83 -29.52 -15.96
CA GLY A 8 -20.26 -29.70 -16.13
C GLY A 8 -21.04 -28.45 -15.73
N HIS A 9 -22.15 -28.15 -16.42
CA HIS A 9 -23.03 -27.02 -16.07
C HIS A 9 -23.52 -27.11 -14.61
N HIS A 10 -23.73 -28.32 -14.11
CA HIS A 10 -24.14 -28.56 -12.73
C HIS A 10 -23.02 -28.28 -11.72
N GLU A 11 -21.78 -28.70 -12.01
CA GLU A 11 -20.61 -28.43 -11.17
C GLU A 11 -20.38 -26.93 -11.04
N LEU A 12 -20.45 -26.20 -12.16
CA LEU A 12 -20.32 -24.74 -12.18
C LEU A 12 -21.44 -24.06 -11.38
N LEU A 13 -22.70 -24.46 -11.59
CA LEU A 13 -23.84 -23.96 -10.83
C LEU A 13 -23.61 -24.14 -9.33
N LEU A 14 -23.15 -25.33 -8.93
CA LEU A 14 -22.97 -25.69 -7.54
C LEU A 14 -21.83 -24.88 -6.90
N VAL A 15 -20.69 -24.70 -7.57
CA VAL A 15 -19.62 -23.80 -7.08
C VAL A 15 -20.13 -22.39 -6.87
N ILE A 16 -20.87 -21.82 -7.84
CA ILE A 16 -21.37 -20.45 -7.74
C ILE A 16 -22.33 -20.30 -6.55
N VAL A 17 -23.22 -21.26 -6.35
CA VAL A 17 -24.15 -21.28 -5.20
C VAL A 17 -23.39 -21.42 -3.88
N GLN A 18 -22.44 -22.34 -3.80
CA GLN A 18 -21.61 -22.55 -2.62
C GLN A 18 -20.85 -21.27 -2.24
N LEU A 19 -20.18 -20.63 -3.19
CA LEU A 19 -19.44 -19.38 -2.95
C LEU A 19 -20.36 -18.24 -2.54
N THR A 20 -21.53 -18.12 -3.16
CA THR A 20 -22.53 -17.12 -2.80
C THR A 20 -22.99 -17.30 -1.36
N LEU A 21 -23.31 -18.53 -0.97
CA LEU A 21 -23.77 -18.86 0.38
C LEU A 21 -22.65 -18.66 1.42
N LEU A 22 -21.46 -19.19 1.14
CA LEU A 22 -20.28 -19.06 2.01
C LEU A 22 -19.95 -17.58 2.23
N LEU A 23 -19.83 -16.78 1.17
CA LEU A 23 -19.51 -15.37 1.29
C LEU A 23 -20.60 -14.60 2.02
N PHE A 24 -21.87 -14.82 1.68
CA PHE A 24 -22.99 -14.13 2.32
C PHE A 24 -23.05 -14.41 3.82
N VAL A 25 -22.99 -15.68 4.21
CA VAL A 25 -23.06 -16.09 5.62
C VAL A 25 -21.81 -15.64 6.38
N ALA A 26 -20.63 -15.77 5.78
CA ALA A 26 -19.37 -15.29 6.37
C ALA A 26 -19.37 -13.78 6.62
N ARG A 27 -19.86 -12.98 5.67
CA ARG A 27 -19.98 -11.52 5.84
C ARG A 27 -21.06 -11.14 6.85
N ALA A 28 -22.22 -11.81 6.82
CA ALA A 28 -23.30 -11.55 7.76
C ALA A 28 -22.89 -11.85 9.21
N LEU A 29 -22.26 -13.00 9.44
CA LEU A 29 -21.74 -13.39 10.75
C LEU A 29 -20.52 -12.56 11.15
N GLY A 30 -19.61 -12.26 10.23
CA GLY A 30 -18.47 -11.38 10.48
C GLY A 30 -18.91 -10.00 10.97
N GLU A 31 -19.91 -9.39 10.31
CA GLU A 31 -20.51 -8.12 10.73
C GLU A 31 -21.23 -8.24 12.09
N ALA A 32 -21.97 -9.32 12.32
CA ALA A 32 -22.62 -9.57 13.61
C ALA A 32 -21.59 -9.69 14.76
N PHE A 33 -20.47 -10.36 14.51
CA PHE A 33 -19.37 -10.50 15.48
C PHE A 33 -18.65 -9.16 15.69
N SER A 34 -18.42 -8.39 14.63
CA SER A 34 -17.87 -7.02 14.74
C SER A 34 -18.70 -6.14 15.66
N ARG A 35 -20.04 -6.21 15.56
CA ARG A 35 -20.96 -5.43 16.42
C ARG A 35 -20.89 -5.79 17.90
N ILE A 36 -20.57 -7.04 18.24
CA ILE A 36 -20.32 -7.46 19.63
C ILE A 36 -18.85 -7.25 20.04
N GLY A 37 -18.05 -6.60 19.19
CA GLY A 37 -16.64 -6.29 19.43
C GLY A 37 -15.70 -7.48 19.22
N GLN A 38 -16.10 -8.49 18.45
CA GLN A 38 -15.24 -9.60 18.06
C GLN A 38 -14.72 -9.39 16.63
N PRO A 39 -13.44 -9.69 16.34
CA PRO A 39 -12.89 -9.69 14.99
C PRO A 39 -13.73 -10.52 14.00
N THR A 40 -13.88 -10.03 12.77
CA THR A 40 -14.79 -10.62 11.77
C THR A 40 -14.37 -12.02 11.38
N VAL A 41 -13.05 -12.31 11.42
CA VAL A 41 -12.50 -13.66 11.20
C VAL A 41 -13.17 -14.75 12.04
N VAL A 42 -13.61 -14.42 13.27
CA VAL A 42 -14.32 -15.36 14.15
C VAL A 42 -15.67 -15.74 13.55
N GLY A 43 -16.43 -14.75 13.08
CA GLY A 43 -17.73 -14.96 12.44
C GLY A 43 -17.61 -15.69 11.10
N GLU A 44 -16.54 -15.43 10.35
CA GLU A 44 -16.27 -16.10 9.07
C GLU A 44 -15.89 -17.57 9.24
N LEU A 45 -15.03 -17.91 10.21
CA LEU A 45 -14.76 -19.31 10.58
C LEU A 45 -16.05 -20.02 11.02
N PHE A 46 -16.85 -19.35 11.86
CA PHE A 46 -18.11 -19.89 12.36
C PHE A 46 -19.13 -20.10 11.23
N ALA A 47 -19.12 -19.26 10.18
CA ALA A 47 -19.94 -19.46 8.99
C ALA A 47 -19.66 -20.79 8.29
N GLY A 48 -18.38 -21.18 8.21
CA GLY A 48 -17.99 -22.49 7.71
C GLY A 48 -18.54 -23.63 8.55
N VAL A 49 -18.42 -23.53 9.88
CA VAL A 49 -18.94 -24.55 10.82
C VAL A 49 -20.47 -24.65 10.70
N LEU A 50 -21.15 -23.51 10.56
CA LEU A 50 -22.61 -23.43 10.41
C LEU A 50 -23.09 -24.10 9.11
N LEU A 51 -22.39 -23.88 8.00
CA LEU A 51 -22.71 -24.45 6.69
C LEU A 51 -22.15 -25.88 6.49
N GLY A 52 -21.26 -26.32 7.38
CA GLY A 52 -20.60 -27.61 7.33
C GLY A 52 -21.44 -28.78 7.85
N PRO A 53 -20.83 -29.98 7.92
CA PRO A 53 -21.51 -31.19 8.39
C PRO A 53 -22.01 -31.03 9.83
N SER A 54 -21.30 -30.22 10.62
CA SER A 54 -21.54 -29.94 12.03
C SER A 54 -22.91 -29.38 12.37
N VAL A 55 -23.47 -28.51 11.53
CA VAL A 55 -24.76 -27.85 11.84
C VAL A 55 -25.74 -28.04 10.71
N LEU A 56 -25.44 -27.55 9.50
CA LEU A 56 -26.33 -27.75 8.35
C LEU A 56 -26.51 -29.24 8.04
N GLY A 57 -25.43 -30.03 8.11
CA GLY A 57 -25.48 -31.49 7.93
C GLY A 57 -26.34 -32.23 8.95
N LEU A 58 -26.46 -31.71 10.18
CA LEU A 58 -27.31 -32.31 11.22
C LEU A 58 -28.77 -31.81 11.16
N VAL A 59 -28.97 -30.50 10.94
CA VAL A 59 -30.30 -29.87 11.00
C VAL A 59 -31.08 -30.12 9.71
N VAL A 60 -30.42 -30.03 8.56
CA VAL A 60 -31.05 -30.24 7.24
C VAL A 60 -30.12 -31.08 6.34
N PRO A 61 -29.98 -32.39 6.61
CA PRO A 61 -29.03 -33.26 5.90
C PRO A 61 -29.18 -33.22 4.38
N GLY A 62 -30.42 -33.23 3.87
CA GLY A 62 -30.67 -33.22 2.42
C GLY A 62 -30.17 -31.94 1.71
N VAL A 63 -30.19 -30.79 2.39
CA VAL A 63 -29.63 -29.55 1.82
C VAL A 63 -28.11 -29.61 1.85
N TYR A 64 -27.52 -30.05 2.96
CA TYR A 64 -26.07 -30.22 3.08
C TYR A 64 -25.53 -31.23 2.04
N GLU A 65 -26.19 -32.36 1.86
CA GLU A 65 -25.80 -33.36 0.87
C GLU A 65 -25.89 -32.83 -0.56
N SER A 66 -26.93 -32.04 -0.86
CA SER A 66 -27.08 -31.44 -2.18
C SER A 66 -26.08 -30.32 -2.49
N LEU A 67 -25.54 -29.66 -1.46
CA LEU A 67 -24.70 -28.47 -1.63
C LEU A 67 -23.23 -28.70 -1.31
N PHE A 68 -22.89 -29.48 -0.28
CA PHE A 68 -21.53 -29.55 0.28
C PHE A 68 -20.98 -30.98 0.43
N ALA A 69 -21.83 -32.01 0.57
CA ALA A 69 -21.37 -33.41 0.56
C ALA A 69 -21.22 -33.97 -0.87
N VAL A 70 -20.49 -33.23 -1.71
CA VAL A 70 -20.29 -33.53 -3.14
C VAL A 70 -18.96 -34.26 -3.33
N SER A 71 -18.67 -34.74 -4.55
CA SER A 71 -17.42 -35.42 -4.89
C SER A 71 -16.16 -34.62 -4.49
N GLU A 72 -15.06 -35.35 -4.24
CA GLU A 72 -13.75 -34.76 -3.92
C GLU A 72 -13.30 -33.72 -4.96
N SER A 73 -13.56 -33.99 -6.25
CA SER A 73 -13.30 -33.05 -7.36
C SER A 73 -13.98 -31.70 -7.19
N GLN A 74 -15.21 -31.68 -6.67
CA GLN A 74 -15.98 -30.45 -6.47
C GLN A 74 -15.44 -29.66 -5.27
N PHE A 75 -15.05 -30.34 -4.20
CA PHE A 75 -14.47 -29.69 -3.03
C PHE A 75 -13.13 -29.03 -3.37
N HIS A 76 -12.31 -29.67 -4.21
CA HIS A 76 -11.06 -29.06 -4.71
C HIS A 76 -11.28 -27.74 -5.46
N LEU A 77 -12.44 -27.52 -6.11
CA LEU A 77 -12.74 -26.23 -6.75
C LEU A 77 -12.86 -25.11 -5.71
N LEU A 78 -13.47 -25.39 -4.56
CA LEU A 78 -13.53 -24.46 -3.43
C LEU A 78 -12.14 -24.25 -2.82
N GLU A 79 -11.35 -25.31 -2.67
CA GLU A 79 -9.99 -25.20 -2.15
C GLU A 79 -9.12 -24.27 -3.00
N VAL A 80 -9.19 -24.34 -4.34
CA VAL A 80 -8.43 -23.45 -5.21
C VAL A 80 -8.75 -21.98 -4.94
N ILE A 81 -10.04 -21.65 -4.73
CA ILE A 81 -10.47 -20.30 -4.41
C ILE A 81 -10.01 -19.89 -3.01
N SER A 82 -10.05 -20.83 -2.05
CA SER A 82 -9.51 -20.65 -0.70
C SER A 82 -8.00 -20.31 -0.73
N TRP A 83 -7.21 -21.03 -1.53
CA TRP A 83 -5.79 -20.77 -1.74
C TRP A 83 -5.52 -19.42 -2.40
N LEU A 84 -6.33 -19.03 -3.39
CA LEU A 84 -6.23 -17.70 -3.99
C LEU A 84 -6.45 -16.61 -2.94
N GLY A 85 -7.46 -16.78 -2.08
CA GLY A 85 -7.71 -15.80 -1.03
C GLY A 85 -6.64 -15.75 0.04
N LEU A 86 -6.01 -16.89 0.33
CA LEU A 86 -4.85 -16.96 1.21
C LEU A 86 -3.63 -16.24 0.63
N ILE A 87 -3.33 -16.46 -0.65
CA ILE A 87 -2.25 -15.76 -1.37
C ILE A 87 -2.46 -14.24 -1.30
N LEU A 88 -3.68 -13.77 -1.61
CA LEU A 88 -4.00 -12.34 -1.56
C LEU A 88 -3.87 -11.76 -0.14
N LEU A 89 -4.34 -12.49 0.88
CA LEU A 89 -4.19 -12.09 2.28
C LEU A 89 -2.72 -11.92 2.67
N LEU A 90 -1.84 -12.80 2.21
CA LEU A 90 -0.42 -12.71 2.53
C LEU A 90 0.33 -11.68 1.70
N ILE A 91 -0.12 -11.36 0.48
CA ILE A 91 0.37 -10.18 -0.25
C ILE A 91 0.06 -8.93 0.56
N VAL A 92 -1.19 -8.74 0.98
CA VAL A 92 -1.61 -7.57 1.79
C VAL A 92 -0.83 -7.52 3.11
N THR A 93 -0.66 -8.66 3.77
CA THR A 93 0.15 -8.75 4.99
C THR A 93 1.61 -8.33 4.73
N GLY A 94 2.20 -8.79 3.63
CA GLY A 94 3.55 -8.42 3.23
C GLY A 94 3.67 -6.93 2.93
N LEU A 95 2.68 -6.32 2.27
CA LEU A 95 2.64 -4.87 2.02
C LEU A 95 2.60 -4.05 3.32
N GLU A 96 1.97 -4.58 4.38
CA GLU A 96 1.93 -3.98 5.72
C GLU A 96 3.17 -4.28 6.59
N THR A 97 4.12 -5.06 6.08
CA THR A 97 5.28 -5.50 6.86
C THR A 97 6.49 -4.56 6.69
N ASP A 98 7.03 -4.09 7.81
CA ASP A 98 8.26 -3.30 7.88
C ASP A 98 9.47 -4.23 8.03
N ILE A 99 10.21 -4.42 6.94
CA ILE A 99 11.36 -5.33 6.95
C ILE A 99 12.48 -4.87 7.89
N ASP A 100 12.69 -3.56 8.01
CA ASP A 100 13.82 -3.03 8.77
C ASP A 100 13.55 -3.22 10.26
N LEU A 101 12.29 -3.09 10.67
CA LEU A 101 11.87 -3.45 12.02
C LEU A 101 11.97 -4.96 12.28
N ILE A 102 11.57 -5.81 11.33
CA ILE A 102 11.70 -7.27 11.48
C ILE A 102 13.17 -7.69 11.62
N VAL A 103 14.05 -7.13 10.80
CA VAL A 103 15.49 -7.45 10.84
C VAL A 103 16.11 -6.94 12.15
N SER A 104 15.80 -5.72 12.57
CA SER A 104 16.34 -5.15 13.81
C SER A 104 15.87 -5.90 15.06
N LYS A 105 14.64 -6.43 15.06
CA LYS A 105 14.07 -7.25 16.15
C LYS A 105 14.23 -8.76 15.91
N GLY A 106 14.98 -9.19 14.90
CA GLY A 106 15.03 -10.58 14.46
C GLY A 106 15.48 -11.57 15.54
N ARG A 107 16.43 -11.17 16.41
CA ARG A 107 16.86 -12.01 17.55
C ARG A 107 15.71 -12.27 18.52
N THR A 108 14.92 -11.24 18.83
CA THR A 108 13.75 -11.34 19.70
C THR A 108 12.69 -12.23 19.05
N ALA A 109 12.43 -12.05 17.76
CA ALA A 109 11.49 -12.87 16.99
C ALA A 109 11.86 -14.37 17.02
N VAL A 110 13.15 -14.70 16.83
CA VAL A 110 13.65 -16.09 16.90
C VAL A 110 13.50 -16.67 18.31
N ILE A 111 13.82 -15.91 19.36
CA ILE A 111 13.65 -16.37 20.75
C ILE A 111 12.17 -16.67 21.04
N LEU A 112 11.27 -15.78 20.62
CA LEU A 112 9.83 -15.95 20.77
C LEU A 112 9.32 -17.18 20.01
N SER A 113 9.73 -17.34 18.75
CA SER A 113 9.38 -18.50 17.92
C SER A 113 9.87 -19.81 18.56
N LEU A 114 11.14 -19.88 18.98
CA LEU A 114 11.66 -21.07 19.65
C LEU A 114 10.89 -21.42 20.92
N GLY A 115 10.55 -20.44 21.76
CA GLY A 115 9.68 -20.67 22.92
C GLY A 115 8.28 -21.13 22.52
N GLY A 116 7.74 -20.55 21.45
CA GLY A 116 6.46 -20.87 20.83
C GLY A 116 6.41 -22.23 20.15
N ILE A 117 7.54 -22.87 19.89
CA ILE A 117 7.59 -24.20 19.25
C ILE A 117 7.97 -25.26 20.27
N VAL A 118 9.10 -25.07 20.97
CA VAL A 118 9.70 -26.11 21.82
C VAL A 118 8.75 -26.54 22.95
N VAL A 119 8.14 -25.57 23.65
CA VAL A 119 7.24 -25.88 24.76
C VAL A 119 5.97 -26.59 24.28
N PRO A 120 5.18 -26.06 23.33
CA PRO A 120 3.98 -26.77 22.87
C PRO A 120 4.30 -28.09 22.15
N PHE A 121 5.43 -28.19 21.44
CA PHE A 121 5.87 -29.46 20.84
C PHE A 121 6.13 -30.51 21.92
N THR A 122 6.89 -30.16 22.96
CA THR A 122 7.20 -31.11 24.04
C THR A 122 5.96 -31.51 24.83
N THR A 123 5.05 -30.57 25.11
CA THR A 123 3.78 -30.90 25.80
C THR A 123 2.85 -31.72 24.91
N GLY A 124 2.78 -31.43 23.60
CA GLY A 124 2.00 -32.21 22.64
C GLY A 124 2.56 -33.62 22.44
N PHE A 125 3.89 -33.75 22.37
CA PHE A 125 4.57 -35.05 22.32
C PHE A 125 4.32 -35.88 23.60
N ALA A 126 4.42 -35.25 24.77
CA ALA A 126 4.13 -35.91 26.04
C ALA A 126 2.65 -36.35 26.12
N LEU A 127 1.72 -35.49 25.72
CA LEU A 127 0.30 -35.82 25.63
C LEU A 127 0.07 -37.00 24.67
N GLY A 128 0.79 -37.01 23.55
CA GLY A 128 0.79 -38.08 22.56
C GLY A 128 1.15 -39.44 23.15
N TRP A 129 1.91 -39.52 24.24
CA TRP A 129 2.20 -40.76 24.96
C TRP A 129 1.16 -41.15 26.01
N VAL A 130 0.43 -40.18 26.55
CA VAL A 130 -0.53 -40.38 27.64
C VAL A 130 -1.95 -40.66 27.11
N LEU A 131 -2.28 -40.21 25.89
CA LEU A 131 -3.62 -40.38 25.31
C LEU A 131 -4.09 -41.86 25.22
N PRO A 132 -5.39 -42.15 25.26
CA PRO A 132 -5.87 -43.52 25.09
C PRO A 132 -5.45 -44.11 23.74
N VAL A 133 -5.19 -45.43 23.69
CA VAL A 133 -4.77 -46.13 22.46
C VAL A 133 -5.82 -46.06 21.34
N SER A 134 -7.09 -45.86 21.70
CA SER A 134 -8.20 -45.69 20.74
C SER A 134 -8.05 -44.48 19.79
N PHE A 135 -7.25 -43.48 20.17
CA PHE A 135 -6.98 -42.30 19.32
C PHE A 135 -5.76 -42.46 18.42
N VAL A 136 -5.08 -43.61 18.49
CA VAL A 136 -3.89 -43.91 17.69
C VAL A 136 -4.27 -44.97 16.66
N ALA A 137 -4.29 -44.59 15.38
CA ALA A 137 -4.73 -45.48 14.31
C ALA A 137 -3.84 -46.74 14.19
N SER A 138 -2.54 -46.59 14.46
CA SER A 138 -1.57 -47.69 14.49
C SER A 138 -0.82 -47.73 15.83
N PRO A 139 -1.23 -48.56 16.82
CA PRO A 139 -0.63 -48.57 18.15
C PRO A 139 0.89 -48.80 18.16
N GLY A 140 1.43 -49.52 17.18
CA GLY A 140 2.87 -49.73 16.99
C GLY A 140 3.66 -48.50 16.53
N GLN A 141 2.99 -47.41 16.14
CA GLN A 141 3.60 -46.17 15.67
C GLN A 141 3.38 -45.00 16.66
N ARG A 142 3.26 -45.30 17.96
CA ARG A 142 3.01 -44.30 19.01
C ARG A 142 4.00 -43.14 19.01
N LEU A 143 5.26 -43.40 18.67
CA LEU A 143 6.29 -42.38 18.51
C LEU A 143 5.91 -41.38 17.41
N VAL A 144 5.55 -41.88 16.22
CA VAL A 144 5.20 -41.05 15.06
C VAL A 144 3.91 -40.28 15.32
N PHE A 145 2.92 -40.92 15.96
CA PHE A 145 1.71 -40.24 16.45
C PHE A 145 2.02 -39.08 17.39
N SER A 146 2.89 -39.31 18.39
CA SER A 146 3.27 -38.28 19.36
C SER A 146 4.04 -37.13 18.72
N LEU A 147 4.87 -37.43 17.71
CA LEU A 147 5.56 -36.42 16.92
C LEU A 147 4.56 -35.60 16.07
N PHE A 148 3.57 -36.24 15.45
CA PHE A 148 2.50 -35.55 14.72
C PHE A 148 1.70 -34.62 15.64
N LEU A 149 1.34 -35.10 16.83
CA LEU A 149 0.62 -34.29 17.81
C LEU A 149 1.49 -33.13 18.31
N GLY A 150 2.76 -33.37 18.62
CA GLY A 150 3.72 -32.32 18.98
C GLY A 150 3.84 -31.25 17.88
N THR A 151 3.98 -31.66 16.62
CA THR A 151 4.03 -30.77 15.46
C THR A 151 2.75 -29.93 15.35
N ALA A 152 1.58 -30.57 15.35
CA ALA A 152 0.29 -29.88 15.27
C ALA A 152 0.11 -28.82 16.36
N MET A 153 0.46 -29.16 17.62
CA MET A 153 0.34 -28.24 18.74
C MET A 153 1.33 -27.07 18.69
N SER A 154 2.46 -27.21 17.99
CA SER A 154 3.51 -26.19 17.95
C SER A 154 3.31 -25.10 16.88
N ILE A 155 2.56 -25.38 15.83
CA ILE A 155 2.42 -24.51 14.66
C ILE A 155 1.43 -23.38 14.92
N SER A 156 1.78 -22.16 14.48
CA SER A 156 0.91 -20.98 14.46
C SER A 156 0.47 -20.68 13.02
N ALA A 157 -0.67 -20.02 12.83
CA ALA A 157 -1.17 -19.65 11.50
C ALA A 157 -1.01 -18.14 11.24
N ILE A 158 0.05 -17.77 10.52
CA ILE A 158 0.28 -16.39 10.06
C ILE A 158 -0.96 -15.76 9.41
N PRO A 159 -1.74 -16.44 8.54
CA PRO A 159 -2.89 -15.80 7.91
C PRO A 159 -3.94 -15.30 8.90
N VAL A 160 -4.22 -16.09 9.95
CA VAL A 160 -5.16 -15.71 11.02
C VAL A 160 -4.57 -14.55 11.81
N ILE A 161 -3.29 -14.67 12.21
CA ILE A 161 -2.56 -13.65 12.97
C ILE A 161 -2.59 -12.31 12.23
N ALA A 162 -2.22 -12.32 10.96
CA ALA A 162 -2.17 -11.15 10.10
C ALA A 162 -3.53 -10.49 9.98
N LYS A 163 -4.58 -11.26 9.70
CA LYS A 163 -5.93 -10.73 9.63
C LYS A 163 -6.37 -10.10 10.94
N VAL A 164 -6.11 -10.75 12.07
CA VAL A 164 -6.42 -10.20 13.40
C VAL A 164 -5.66 -8.90 13.65
N LEU A 165 -4.37 -8.83 13.29
CA LEU A 165 -3.56 -7.62 13.44
C LEU A 165 -4.05 -6.45 12.55
N ILE A 166 -4.50 -6.75 11.33
CA ILE A 166 -5.09 -5.76 10.41
C ILE A 166 -6.41 -5.25 10.97
N GLU A 167 -7.32 -6.14 11.40
CA GLU A 167 -8.62 -5.75 11.95
C GLU A 167 -8.53 -4.98 13.26
N LEU A 168 -7.50 -5.24 14.06
CA LEU A 168 -7.21 -4.50 15.29
C LEU A 168 -6.42 -3.20 15.04
N ASP A 169 -6.07 -2.87 13.78
CA ASP A 169 -5.22 -1.74 13.35
C ASP A 169 -3.89 -1.64 14.13
N VAL A 170 -3.29 -2.79 14.44
CA VAL A 170 -2.00 -2.88 15.15
C VAL A 170 -0.93 -3.58 14.33
N ILE A 171 -1.19 -3.93 13.06
CA ILE A 171 -0.20 -4.58 12.21
C ILE A 171 1.09 -3.75 12.08
N ARG A 172 0.98 -2.42 12.03
CA ARG A 172 2.13 -1.49 11.93
C ARG A 172 2.82 -1.18 13.27
N ARG A 173 2.26 -1.62 14.41
CA ARG A 173 2.90 -1.47 15.72
C ARG A 173 4.11 -2.37 15.85
N ASP A 174 5.05 -2.00 16.73
CA ASP A 174 6.24 -2.81 17.04
C ASP A 174 5.85 -4.22 17.47
N ILE A 175 4.82 -4.33 18.31
CA ILE A 175 4.29 -5.61 18.78
C ILE A 175 3.68 -6.45 17.64
N GLY A 176 3.00 -5.82 16.68
CA GLY A 176 2.39 -6.49 15.53
C GLY A 176 3.45 -7.04 14.58
N GLN A 177 4.44 -6.22 14.24
CA GLN A 177 5.58 -6.61 13.41
C GLN A 177 6.41 -7.71 14.07
N LEU A 178 6.59 -7.66 15.40
CA LEU A 178 7.28 -8.71 16.14
C LEU A 178 6.51 -10.04 16.14
N ILE A 179 5.18 -10.01 16.27
CA ILE A 179 4.32 -11.19 16.17
C ILE A 179 4.40 -11.80 14.76
N LEU A 180 4.34 -10.96 13.71
CA LEU A 180 4.49 -11.43 12.32
C LEU A 180 5.87 -12.04 12.08
N ALA A 181 6.94 -11.39 12.56
CA ALA A 181 8.31 -11.90 12.46
C ALA A 181 8.47 -13.26 13.13
N ALA A 182 7.98 -13.41 14.37
CA ALA A 182 8.03 -14.69 15.06
C ALA A 182 7.16 -15.75 14.36
N GLY A 183 5.98 -15.35 13.85
CA GLY A 183 5.10 -16.21 13.06
C GLY A 183 5.75 -16.74 11.79
N MET A 184 6.54 -15.93 11.07
CA MET A 184 7.30 -16.38 9.89
C MET A 184 8.34 -17.44 10.19
N VAL A 185 9.03 -17.30 11.32
CA VAL A 185 9.99 -18.31 11.78
C VAL A 185 9.24 -19.59 12.18
N ASP A 186 8.10 -19.47 12.87
CA ASP A 186 7.22 -20.59 13.22
C ASP A 186 6.75 -21.36 11.98
N ASP A 187 6.30 -20.66 10.93
CA ASP A 187 5.77 -21.26 9.71
C ASP A 187 6.85 -22.05 8.95
N THR A 188 8.05 -21.45 8.83
CA THR A 188 9.22 -22.12 8.25
C THR A 188 9.59 -23.40 9.00
N ILE A 189 9.67 -23.31 10.33
CA ILE A 189 10.00 -24.46 11.17
C ILE A 189 8.87 -25.51 11.14
N GLY A 190 7.62 -25.07 11.08
CA GLY A 190 6.43 -25.92 10.96
C GLY A 190 6.50 -26.85 9.75
N TRP A 191 6.88 -26.32 8.58
CA TRP A 191 7.10 -27.11 7.37
C TRP A 191 8.23 -28.12 7.51
N ILE A 192 9.33 -27.73 8.13
CA ILE A 192 10.45 -28.62 8.41
C ILE A 192 9.99 -29.77 9.34
N LEU A 193 9.25 -29.45 10.41
CA LEU A 193 8.70 -30.44 11.33
C LEU A 193 7.73 -31.39 10.63
N LEU A 194 6.78 -30.86 9.84
CA LEU A 194 5.83 -31.68 9.09
C LEU A 194 6.53 -32.60 8.09
N ALA A 195 7.46 -32.08 7.29
CA ALA A 195 8.22 -32.87 6.33
C ALA A 195 9.01 -34.00 7.02
N THR A 196 9.63 -33.69 8.16
CA THR A 196 10.39 -34.66 8.97
C THR A 196 9.49 -35.77 9.50
N VAL A 197 8.36 -35.41 10.11
CA VAL A 197 7.46 -36.38 10.74
C VAL A 197 6.69 -37.20 9.68
N ALA A 198 6.25 -36.57 8.59
CA ALA A 198 5.61 -37.26 7.47
C ALA A 198 6.60 -38.16 6.71
N GLY A 199 7.88 -37.78 6.63
CA GLY A 199 8.94 -38.63 6.11
C GLY A 199 9.12 -39.88 6.97
N LEU A 200 9.30 -39.68 8.28
CA LEU A 200 9.46 -40.76 9.27
C LEU A 200 8.27 -41.74 9.25
N ALA A 201 7.05 -41.23 9.09
CA ALA A 201 5.84 -42.03 8.93
C ALA A 201 5.88 -43.02 7.77
N ARG A 202 6.45 -42.60 6.63
CA ARG A 202 6.48 -43.40 5.40
C ARG A 202 7.66 -44.36 5.33
N THR A 203 8.84 -43.92 5.76
CA THR A 203 10.10 -44.65 5.54
C THR A 203 10.67 -45.28 6.81
N GLY A 204 10.17 -44.90 7.99
CA GLY A 204 10.70 -45.34 9.28
C GLY A 204 12.06 -44.75 9.66
N VAL A 205 12.65 -43.89 8.80
CA VAL A 205 13.95 -43.25 9.01
C VAL A 205 13.83 -41.74 8.79
N VAL A 206 14.45 -40.96 9.67
CA VAL A 206 14.59 -39.51 9.46
C VAL A 206 15.64 -39.26 8.39
N ASP A 207 15.21 -38.75 7.24
CA ASP A 207 16.13 -38.33 6.18
C ASP A 207 16.66 -36.92 6.49
N ILE A 208 17.80 -36.88 7.19
CA ILE A 208 18.52 -35.65 7.53
C ILE A 208 18.88 -34.84 6.26
N GLY A 209 19.11 -35.51 5.13
CA GLY A 209 19.41 -34.87 3.85
C GLY A 209 18.23 -34.04 3.34
N SER A 210 17.01 -34.59 3.39
CA SER A 210 15.79 -33.86 3.01
C SER A 210 15.56 -32.62 3.88
N VAL A 211 15.71 -32.75 5.21
CA VAL A 211 15.55 -31.64 6.17
C VAL A 211 16.57 -30.54 5.92
N ALA A 212 17.85 -30.91 5.76
CA ALA A 212 18.90 -29.96 5.44
C ALA A 212 18.65 -29.26 4.10
N THR A 213 18.17 -29.99 3.10
CA THR A 213 17.82 -29.43 1.79
C THR A 213 16.68 -28.42 1.91
N THR A 214 15.62 -28.72 2.68
CA THR A 214 14.52 -27.77 2.92
C THR A 214 15.00 -26.50 3.62
N ILE A 215 15.81 -26.63 4.69
CA ILE A 215 16.37 -25.48 5.41
C ILE A 215 17.21 -24.60 4.47
N VAL A 216 18.13 -25.22 3.71
CA VAL A 216 18.99 -24.51 2.76
C VAL A 216 18.14 -23.85 1.68
N SER A 217 17.14 -24.54 1.15
CA SER A 217 16.20 -24.00 0.15
C SER A 217 15.48 -22.75 0.66
N VAL A 218 14.97 -22.76 1.89
CA VAL A 218 14.32 -21.58 2.49
C VAL A 218 15.30 -20.43 2.64
N LEU A 219 16.48 -20.69 3.20
CA LEU A 219 17.50 -19.66 3.44
C LEU A 219 18.00 -19.05 2.12
N VAL A 220 18.21 -19.88 1.10
CA VAL A 220 18.59 -19.43 -0.26
C VAL A 220 17.46 -18.62 -0.88
N PHE A 221 16.22 -19.09 -0.81
CA PHE A 221 15.07 -18.36 -1.35
C PHE A 221 14.90 -16.99 -0.70
N LEU A 222 14.91 -16.92 0.63
CA LEU A 222 14.81 -15.66 1.37
C LEU A 222 16.02 -14.76 1.08
N GLY A 223 17.24 -15.30 1.12
CA GLY A 223 18.46 -14.55 0.84
C GLY A 223 18.47 -13.94 -0.56
N VAL A 224 18.11 -14.72 -1.58
CA VAL A 224 18.01 -14.25 -2.98
C VAL A 224 16.88 -13.24 -3.14
N SER A 225 15.71 -13.51 -2.58
CA SER A 225 14.54 -12.62 -2.70
C SER A 225 14.78 -11.27 -2.03
N LEU A 226 15.36 -11.26 -0.83
CA LEU A 226 15.61 -10.02 -0.08
C LEU A 226 16.82 -9.22 -0.61
N THR A 227 17.70 -9.82 -1.41
CA THR A 227 18.86 -9.12 -1.99
C THR A 227 18.67 -8.78 -3.47
N VAL A 228 18.56 -9.79 -4.33
CA VAL A 228 18.38 -9.65 -5.78
C VAL A 228 16.93 -9.34 -6.10
N GLY A 229 15.99 -10.05 -5.47
CA GLY A 229 14.56 -9.85 -5.66
C GLY A 229 14.12 -8.43 -5.35
N ARG A 230 14.63 -7.82 -4.26
CA ARG A 230 14.37 -6.41 -3.91
C ARG A 230 14.70 -5.45 -5.06
N ARG A 231 15.88 -5.60 -5.66
CA ARG A 231 16.29 -4.75 -6.81
C ARG A 231 15.47 -5.05 -8.05
N PHE A 232 15.18 -6.32 -8.31
CA PHE A 232 14.39 -6.75 -9.46
C PHE A 232 12.95 -6.22 -9.39
N VAL A 233 12.26 -6.42 -8.27
CA VAL A 233 10.88 -5.94 -8.05
C VAL A 233 10.83 -4.42 -8.15
N ALA A 234 11.74 -3.69 -7.50
CA ALA A 234 11.80 -2.24 -7.61
C ALA A 234 12.07 -1.75 -9.03
N ALA A 235 12.93 -2.43 -9.80
CA ALA A 235 13.16 -2.11 -11.20
C ALA A 235 11.94 -2.40 -12.07
N LEU A 236 11.25 -3.52 -11.83
CA LEU A 236 10.07 -3.92 -12.59
C LEU A 236 8.88 -3.01 -12.32
N VAL A 237 8.58 -2.70 -11.05
CA VAL A 237 7.51 -1.76 -10.67
C VAL A 237 7.75 -0.39 -11.28
N ARG A 238 8.99 0.13 -11.21
CA ARG A 238 9.35 1.39 -11.88
C ARG A 238 9.16 1.31 -13.39
N TRP A 239 9.65 0.24 -14.02
CA TRP A 239 9.50 0.06 -15.46
C TRP A 239 8.03 0.01 -15.89
N VAL A 240 7.20 -0.78 -15.21
CA VAL A 240 5.75 -0.87 -15.49
C VAL A 240 5.06 0.47 -15.29
N GLY A 241 5.37 1.17 -14.20
CA GLY A 241 4.85 2.52 -13.94
C GLY A 241 5.22 3.50 -15.06
N THR A 242 6.47 3.51 -15.52
CA THR A 242 6.90 4.44 -16.59
C THR A 242 6.39 4.09 -17.98
N VAL A 243 6.16 2.81 -18.30
CA VAL A 243 5.81 2.37 -19.65
C VAL A 243 4.29 2.31 -19.84
N PHE A 244 3.57 1.81 -18.84
CA PHE A 244 2.12 1.63 -18.92
C PHE A 244 1.34 2.70 -18.17
N GLY A 245 1.93 3.37 -17.16
CA GLY A 245 1.30 4.48 -16.44
C GLY A 245 -0.02 4.17 -15.74
N SER A 246 -0.42 2.89 -15.63
CA SER A 246 -1.74 2.51 -15.13
C SER A 246 -1.67 1.73 -13.82
N GLU A 247 -2.55 2.11 -12.89
CA GLU A 247 -2.77 1.42 -11.62
C GLU A 247 -3.04 -0.07 -11.82
N VAL A 248 -3.87 -0.41 -12.82
CA VAL A 248 -4.23 -1.80 -13.17
C VAL A 248 -2.99 -2.63 -13.55
N ALA A 249 -2.03 -2.04 -14.27
CA ALA A 249 -0.80 -2.72 -14.64
C ALA A 249 0.09 -3.02 -13.41
N LEU A 250 0.12 -2.10 -12.43
CA LEU A 250 0.83 -2.31 -11.17
C LEU A 250 0.20 -3.42 -10.33
N VAL A 251 -1.13 -3.42 -10.13
CA VAL A 251 -1.83 -4.52 -9.44
C VAL A 251 -1.54 -5.86 -10.12
N SER A 252 -1.69 -5.91 -11.44
CA SER A 252 -1.46 -7.13 -12.22
C SER A 252 -0.03 -7.62 -12.07
N THR A 253 0.94 -6.71 -12.04
CA THR A 253 2.36 -7.04 -11.84
C THR A 253 2.59 -7.67 -10.47
N VAL A 254 2.01 -7.12 -9.40
CA VAL A 254 2.11 -7.68 -8.05
C VAL A 254 1.53 -9.10 -8.00
N ILE A 255 0.36 -9.31 -8.60
CA ILE A 255 -0.30 -10.64 -8.65
C ILE A 255 0.55 -11.64 -9.44
N VAL A 256 1.06 -11.25 -10.61
CA VAL A 256 1.93 -12.11 -11.43
C VAL A 256 3.21 -12.49 -10.69
N LEU A 257 3.85 -11.52 -10.03
CA LEU A 257 5.03 -11.78 -9.20
C LEU A 257 4.71 -12.73 -8.05
N ALA A 258 3.58 -12.54 -7.37
CA ALA A 258 3.17 -13.39 -6.25
C ALA A 258 2.91 -14.82 -6.70
N PHE A 259 2.22 -15.05 -7.83
CA PHE A 259 2.03 -16.38 -8.39
C PHE A 259 3.34 -17.02 -8.86
N ALA A 260 4.24 -16.24 -9.48
CA ALA A 260 5.54 -16.74 -9.90
C ALA A 260 6.39 -17.17 -8.70
N ALA A 261 6.47 -16.33 -7.66
CA ALA A 261 7.18 -16.65 -6.42
C ALA A 261 6.52 -17.82 -5.67
N GLY A 262 5.19 -17.88 -5.67
CA GLY A 262 4.42 -19.00 -5.12
C GLY A 262 4.72 -20.32 -5.84
N ALA A 263 4.78 -20.31 -7.18
CA ALA A 263 5.15 -21.48 -7.96
C ALA A 263 6.59 -21.94 -7.68
N VAL A 264 7.53 -20.99 -7.52
CA VAL A 264 8.92 -21.30 -7.15
C VAL A 264 9.00 -21.94 -5.77
N THR A 265 8.31 -21.37 -4.77
CA THR A 265 8.28 -21.93 -3.40
C THR A 265 7.62 -23.31 -3.36
N GLN A 266 6.52 -23.51 -4.10
CA GLN A 266 5.88 -24.81 -4.27
C GLN A 266 6.82 -25.85 -4.90
N TYR A 267 7.56 -25.47 -5.94
CA TYR A 267 8.55 -26.34 -6.58
C TYR A 267 9.69 -26.74 -5.61
N MET A 268 10.04 -25.86 -4.68
CA MET A 268 11.04 -26.11 -3.64
C MET A 268 10.53 -26.98 -2.48
N GLY A 269 9.26 -27.42 -2.52
CA GLY A 269 8.62 -28.20 -1.46
C GLY A 269 8.18 -27.38 -0.25
N LEU A 270 8.01 -26.07 -0.43
CA LEU A 270 7.43 -25.13 0.53
C LEU A 270 6.02 -24.76 0.08
N GLU A 271 5.26 -24.02 0.89
CA GLU A 271 3.96 -23.51 0.45
C GLU A 271 4.08 -22.30 -0.46
N ALA A 272 3.20 -22.23 -1.47
CA ALA A 272 3.08 -21.09 -2.38
C ALA A 272 2.84 -19.75 -1.65
N ILE A 273 2.27 -19.80 -0.45
CA ILE A 273 1.95 -18.63 0.38
C ILE A 273 3.21 -17.87 0.78
N LEU A 274 4.33 -18.57 1.05
CA LEU A 274 5.59 -17.93 1.44
C LEU A 274 6.10 -17.00 0.34
N GLY A 275 6.02 -17.46 -0.92
CA GLY A 275 6.42 -16.65 -2.07
C GLY A 275 5.55 -15.40 -2.24
N ALA A 276 4.23 -15.54 -2.07
CA ALA A 276 3.28 -14.44 -2.12
C ALA A 276 3.54 -13.40 -1.03
N PHE A 277 3.79 -13.84 0.20
CA PHE A 277 4.15 -12.97 1.31
C PHE A 277 5.43 -12.19 1.04
N VAL A 278 6.50 -12.86 0.60
CA VAL A 278 7.79 -12.22 0.28
C VAL A 278 7.61 -11.17 -0.83
N VAL A 279 6.83 -11.45 -1.87
CA VAL A 279 6.51 -10.44 -2.89
C VAL A 279 5.79 -9.24 -2.28
N GLY A 280 4.81 -9.45 -1.41
CA GLY A 280 4.16 -8.36 -0.65
C GLY A 280 5.18 -7.48 0.09
N VAL A 281 6.11 -8.09 0.82
CA VAL A 281 7.19 -7.37 1.55
C VAL A 281 8.08 -6.58 0.59
N LEU A 282 8.48 -7.17 -0.53
CA LEU A 282 9.36 -6.52 -1.50
C LEU A 282 8.67 -5.34 -2.19
N VAL A 283 7.38 -5.48 -2.53
CA VAL A 283 6.58 -4.40 -3.13
C VAL A 283 6.31 -3.29 -2.12
N GLY A 284 6.05 -3.63 -0.85
CA GLY A 284 5.82 -2.66 0.23
C GLY A 284 7.02 -1.72 0.49
N GLN A 285 8.23 -2.11 0.07
CA GLN A 285 9.43 -1.28 0.16
C GLN A 285 9.63 -0.33 -1.03
N VAL A 286 8.83 -0.46 -2.08
CA VAL A 286 8.95 0.38 -3.27
C VAL A 286 8.23 1.70 -2.99
N LYS A 287 8.99 2.79 -2.83
CA LYS A 287 8.45 4.15 -2.58
C LYS A 287 7.38 4.58 -3.60
N ARG A 288 7.51 4.14 -4.86
CA ARG A 288 6.58 4.46 -5.95
C ARG A 288 5.33 3.59 -5.97
N PHE A 289 5.11 2.66 -5.05
CA PHE A 289 3.88 1.88 -5.02
C PHE A 289 2.77 2.69 -4.33
N PRO A 290 1.74 3.15 -5.07
CA PRO A 290 0.74 4.06 -4.53
C PRO A 290 -0.07 3.44 -3.40
N TYR A 291 -0.50 4.28 -2.47
CA TYR A 291 -1.26 3.84 -1.30
C TYR A 291 -2.66 3.35 -1.69
N GLU A 292 -3.28 3.99 -2.67
CA GLU A 292 -4.59 3.67 -3.23
C GLU A 292 -4.63 2.23 -3.75
N LEU A 293 -3.53 1.79 -4.38
CA LEU A 293 -3.35 0.44 -4.90
C LEU A 293 -3.25 -0.60 -3.78
N ARG A 294 -2.50 -0.29 -2.72
CA ARG A 294 -2.44 -1.13 -1.50
C ARG A 294 -3.82 -1.24 -0.86
N HIS A 295 -4.52 -0.13 -0.71
CA HIS A 295 -5.86 -0.09 -0.14
C HIS A 295 -6.86 -0.88 -1.00
N THR A 296 -6.77 -0.78 -2.33
CA THR A 296 -7.62 -1.54 -3.25
C THR A 296 -7.40 -3.05 -3.10
N LEU A 297 -6.14 -3.49 -3.03
CA LEU A 297 -5.78 -4.89 -2.77
C LEU A 297 -6.31 -5.35 -1.41
N GLU A 298 -6.14 -4.54 -0.37
CA GLU A 298 -6.64 -4.81 0.98
C GLU A 298 -8.15 -4.97 1.00
N VAL A 299 -8.91 -4.01 0.45
CA VAL A 299 -10.37 -4.03 0.43
C VAL A 299 -10.91 -5.26 -0.31
N ILE A 300 -10.41 -5.55 -1.51
CA ILE A 300 -10.84 -6.73 -2.28
C ILE A 300 -10.55 -8.02 -1.50
N THR A 301 -9.37 -8.09 -0.89
CA THR A 301 -8.94 -9.27 -0.12
C THR A 301 -9.80 -9.47 1.13
N LEU A 302 -10.02 -8.43 1.93
CA LEU A 302 -10.78 -8.51 3.17
C LEU A 302 -12.30 -8.62 2.94
N ALA A 303 -12.82 -8.08 1.84
CA ALA A 303 -14.25 -8.11 1.53
C ALA A 303 -14.71 -9.44 0.93
N VAL A 304 -13.88 -10.10 0.12
CA VAL A 304 -14.28 -11.27 -0.67
C VAL A 304 -13.46 -12.50 -0.32
N PHE A 305 -12.15 -12.40 -0.50
CA PHE A 305 -11.28 -13.57 -0.58
C PHE A 305 -10.91 -14.16 0.79
N ALA A 306 -10.57 -13.33 1.77
CA ALA A 306 -10.29 -13.78 3.13
C ALA A 306 -11.54 -14.42 3.77
N PRO A 307 -12.75 -13.82 3.72
CA PRO A 307 -13.97 -14.47 4.21
C PRO A 307 -14.23 -15.85 3.59
N LEU A 308 -14.02 -16.00 2.28
CA LEU A 308 -14.14 -17.29 1.60
C LEU A 308 -13.12 -18.31 2.13
N PHE A 309 -11.85 -17.90 2.26
CA PHE A 309 -10.80 -18.76 2.82
C PHE A 309 -11.16 -19.28 4.22
N PHE A 310 -11.56 -18.39 5.14
CA PHE A 310 -11.90 -18.77 6.51
C PHE A 310 -13.19 -19.61 6.58
N ALA A 311 -14.21 -19.29 5.79
CA ALA A 311 -15.43 -20.09 5.74
C ALA A 311 -15.18 -21.50 5.18
N ILE A 312 -14.36 -21.65 4.13
CA ILE A 312 -13.99 -22.96 3.59
C ILE A 312 -13.15 -23.75 4.59
N ALA A 313 -12.27 -23.10 5.36
CA ALA A 313 -11.54 -23.75 6.44
C ALA A 313 -12.48 -24.29 7.53
N GLY A 314 -13.49 -23.51 7.93
CA GLY A 314 -14.50 -23.93 8.90
C GLY A 314 -15.41 -25.07 8.40
N LEU A 315 -15.65 -25.16 7.09
CA LEU A 315 -16.48 -26.20 6.47
C LEU A 315 -15.96 -27.62 6.73
N ARG A 316 -14.65 -27.79 6.95
CA ARG A 316 -14.02 -29.09 7.26
C ARG A 316 -14.27 -29.57 8.70
N MET A 317 -14.81 -28.72 9.57
CA MET A 317 -15.06 -29.08 10.95
C MET A 317 -16.24 -30.04 11.04
N ASP A 318 -16.02 -31.18 11.68
CA ASP A 318 -17.07 -32.13 12.06
C ASP A 318 -17.23 -32.16 13.59
N VAL A 319 -18.18 -31.36 14.09
CA VAL A 319 -18.59 -31.28 15.49
C VAL A 319 -19.36 -32.52 15.91
N ALA A 320 -19.95 -33.28 14.98
CA ALA A 320 -20.71 -34.47 15.34
C ALA A 320 -19.81 -35.53 16.00
N ALA A 321 -18.57 -35.66 15.52
CA ALA A 321 -17.55 -36.51 16.13
C ALA A 321 -17.21 -36.11 17.58
N LEU A 322 -17.38 -34.83 17.94
CA LEU A 322 -17.14 -34.30 19.28
C LEU A 322 -18.32 -34.50 20.25
N PHE A 323 -19.46 -35.04 19.81
CA PHE A 323 -20.55 -35.38 20.75
C PHE A 323 -20.28 -36.64 21.56
N ASP A 324 -19.33 -37.47 21.15
CA ASP A 324 -18.85 -38.56 22.00
C ASP A 324 -18.16 -37.98 23.25
N GLU A 325 -18.59 -38.44 24.43
CA GLU A 325 -18.12 -37.92 25.72
C GLU A 325 -16.60 -38.06 25.88
N THR A 326 -16.02 -39.15 25.34
CA THR A 326 -14.58 -39.41 25.42
C THR A 326 -13.82 -38.49 24.46
N VAL A 327 -14.29 -38.36 23.21
CA VAL A 327 -13.68 -37.46 22.21
C VAL A 327 -13.75 -36.01 22.68
N PHE A 328 -14.87 -35.58 23.26
CA PHE A 328 -15.03 -34.25 23.82
C PHE A 328 -14.06 -33.98 24.99
N ALA A 329 -13.98 -34.91 25.96
CA ALA A 329 -13.10 -34.78 27.10
C ALA A 329 -11.62 -34.73 26.70
N VAL A 330 -11.22 -35.60 25.76
CA VAL A 330 -9.87 -35.58 25.18
C VAL A 330 -9.63 -34.27 24.42
N GLY A 331 -10.59 -33.82 23.62
CA GLY A 331 -10.51 -32.54 22.92
C GLY A 331 -10.28 -31.36 23.84
N LEU A 332 -10.98 -31.31 24.98
CA LEU A 332 -10.78 -30.26 25.99
C LEU A 332 -9.38 -30.32 26.62
N VAL A 333 -8.87 -31.52 26.89
CA VAL A 333 -7.49 -31.70 27.39
C VAL A 333 -6.47 -31.24 26.35
N VAL A 334 -6.63 -31.65 25.08
CA VAL A 334 -5.75 -31.23 23.98
C VAL A 334 -5.78 -29.71 23.84
N LEU A 335 -6.96 -29.08 23.82
CA LEU A 335 -7.10 -27.62 23.78
C LEU A 335 -6.41 -26.94 24.96
N GLY A 336 -6.62 -27.45 26.18
CA GLY A 336 -5.99 -26.91 27.38
C GLY A 336 -4.47 -26.98 27.32
N VAL A 337 -3.91 -28.13 26.90
CA VAL A 337 -2.47 -28.33 26.72
C VAL A 337 -1.93 -27.45 25.58
N ALA A 338 -2.66 -27.32 24.48
CA ALA A 338 -2.30 -26.51 23.33
C ALA A 338 -2.17 -25.02 23.70
N CYS A 339 -3.17 -24.48 24.41
CA CYS A 339 -3.16 -23.12 24.91
C CYS A 339 -2.05 -22.94 25.96
N PHE A 340 -2.00 -23.83 26.96
CA PHE A 340 -1.01 -23.72 28.03
C PHE A 340 0.42 -23.78 27.50
N GLY A 341 0.74 -24.74 26.64
CA GLY A 341 2.08 -24.90 26.07
C GLY A 341 2.51 -23.66 25.28
N LYS A 342 1.62 -23.10 24.46
CA LYS A 342 1.90 -21.90 23.67
C LYS A 342 2.10 -20.68 24.57
N PHE A 343 1.18 -20.41 25.50
CA PHE A 343 1.31 -19.28 26.42
C PHE A 343 2.50 -19.39 27.36
N ALA A 344 2.77 -20.57 27.91
CA ALA A 344 3.91 -20.79 28.79
C ALA A 344 5.24 -20.59 28.05
N GLY A 345 5.34 -21.12 26.82
CA GLY A 345 6.51 -20.94 25.96
C GLY A 345 6.78 -19.48 25.63
N ILE A 346 5.75 -18.73 25.23
CA ILE A 346 5.88 -17.31 24.89
C ILE A 346 6.10 -16.43 26.11
N MET A 347 5.45 -16.70 27.24
CA MET A 347 5.67 -15.95 28.47
C MET A 347 7.09 -16.16 29.01
N GLY A 348 7.66 -17.36 28.82
CA GLY A 348 9.06 -17.62 29.12
C GLY A 348 10.00 -16.87 28.17
N ALA A 349 9.79 -17.02 26.86
CA ALA A 349 10.63 -16.41 25.83
C ALA A 349 10.59 -14.88 25.82
N SER A 350 9.41 -14.28 26.03
CA SER A 350 9.24 -12.82 26.12
C SER A 350 10.03 -12.22 27.27
N ARG A 351 10.03 -12.88 28.45
CA ARG A 351 10.88 -12.46 29.59
C ARG A 351 12.36 -12.58 29.28
N LEU A 352 12.79 -13.65 28.62
CA LEU A 352 14.18 -13.82 28.20
C LEU A 352 14.61 -12.76 27.19
N ALA A 353 13.67 -12.27 26.38
CA ALA A 353 13.90 -11.21 25.40
C ALA A 353 13.69 -9.79 25.96
N GLY A 354 13.43 -9.64 27.26
CA GLY A 354 13.30 -8.34 27.93
C GLY A 354 11.96 -7.62 27.69
N LEU A 355 10.94 -8.32 27.21
CA LEU A 355 9.61 -7.74 26.97
C LEU A 355 8.77 -7.69 28.25
N SER A 356 7.84 -6.75 28.29
CA SER A 356 6.85 -6.61 29.36
C SER A 356 5.90 -7.81 29.41
N ARG A 357 5.23 -7.97 30.56
CA ARG A 357 4.25 -9.04 30.76
C ARG A 357 3.08 -8.91 29.78
N TRP A 358 2.65 -7.68 29.46
CA TRP A 358 1.53 -7.45 28.54
C TRP A 358 1.91 -7.74 27.10
N GLU A 359 3.12 -7.37 26.66
CA GLU A 359 3.66 -7.80 25.37
C GLU A 359 3.71 -9.33 25.27
N GLY A 360 4.19 -10.02 26.32
CA GLY A 360 4.17 -11.48 26.36
C GLY A 360 2.77 -12.10 26.26
N VAL A 361 1.76 -11.50 26.92
CA VAL A 361 0.35 -11.95 26.79
C VAL A 361 -0.19 -11.70 25.40
N THR A 362 0.07 -10.53 24.80
CA THR A 362 -0.40 -10.18 23.45
C THR A 362 0.25 -11.06 22.39
N ILE A 363 1.56 -11.29 22.47
CA ILE A 363 2.27 -12.20 21.57
C ILE A 363 1.76 -13.63 21.76
N GLY A 364 1.53 -14.06 23.01
CA GLY A 364 0.97 -15.37 23.30
C GLY A 364 -0.44 -15.53 22.72
N GLY A 365 -1.27 -14.49 22.81
CA GLY A 365 -2.60 -14.44 22.20
C GLY A 365 -2.53 -14.56 20.69
N GLY A 366 -1.70 -13.73 20.04
CA GLY A 366 -1.51 -13.76 18.60
C GLY A 366 -1.00 -15.11 18.11
N MET A 367 0.11 -15.60 18.66
CA MET A 367 0.72 -16.86 18.21
C MET A 367 -0.05 -18.11 18.66
N ASN A 368 -1.07 -17.98 19.52
CA ASN A 368 -1.99 -19.09 19.78
C ASN A 368 -3.00 -19.30 18.64
N ALA A 369 -3.15 -18.34 17.72
CA ALA A 369 -3.98 -18.53 16.54
C ALA A 369 -3.38 -19.64 15.66
N ARG A 370 -4.02 -20.81 15.65
CA ARG A 370 -3.72 -21.90 14.72
C ARG A 370 -4.76 -21.94 13.61
N GLY A 371 -4.51 -22.64 12.51
CA GLY A 371 -5.33 -22.48 11.31
C GLY A 371 -4.97 -23.47 10.21
N ALA A 372 -4.95 -23.01 8.96
CA ALA A 372 -4.82 -23.88 7.78
C ALA A 372 -3.63 -24.85 7.83
N MET A 373 -2.45 -24.42 8.29
CA MET A 373 -1.30 -25.34 8.39
C MET A 373 -1.55 -26.48 9.38
N GLU A 374 -2.21 -26.21 10.52
CA GLU A 374 -2.56 -27.27 11.48
C GLU A 374 -3.56 -28.27 10.87
N ILE A 375 -4.52 -27.80 10.06
CA ILE A 375 -5.45 -28.66 9.32
C ILE A 375 -4.69 -29.50 8.28
N ILE A 376 -3.68 -28.95 7.61
CA ILE A 376 -2.84 -29.70 6.67
C ILE A 376 -2.08 -30.80 7.40
N VAL A 377 -1.45 -30.49 8.55
CA VAL A 377 -0.77 -31.50 9.38
C VAL A 377 -1.73 -32.62 9.79
N ALA A 378 -2.95 -32.27 10.20
CA ALA A 378 -3.98 -33.24 10.55
C ALA A 378 -4.40 -34.10 9.35
N THR A 379 -4.58 -33.49 8.18
CA THR A 379 -4.98 -34.17 6.94
C THR A 379 -3.89 -35.15 6.49
N VAL A 380 -2.62 -34.72 6.52
CA VAL A 380 -1.47 -35.58 6.21
C VAL A 380 -1.36 -36.72 7.21
N GLY A 381 -1.56 -36.46 8.50
CA GLY A 381 -1.51 -37.49 9.54
C GLY A 381 -2.64 -38.52 9.43
N LEU A 382 -3.85 -38.09 9.04
CA LEU A 382 -4.98 -38.99 8.77
C LEU A 382 -4.72 -39.82 7.51
N GLY A 383 -4.27 -39.19 6.42
CA GLY A 383 -3.94 -39.88 5.15
C GLY A 383 -2.78 -40.87 5.28
N ALA A 384 -1.83 -40.62 6.18
CA ALA A 384 -0.75 -41.55 6.51
C ALA A 384 -1.18 -42.71 7.43
N GLY A 385 -2.44 -42.74 7.89
CA GLY A 385 -2.95 -43.78 8.80
C GLY A 385 -2.37 -43.69 10.21
N ILE A 386 -1.95 -42.49 10.64
CA ILE A 386 -1.36 -42.24 11.96
C ILE A 386 -2.41 -41.68 12.93
N LEU A 387 -3.22 -40.74 12.44
CA LEU A 387 -4.32 -40.15 13.19
C LEU A 387 -5.61 -40.92 12.90
N THR A 388 -6.44 -41.10 13.93
CA THR A 388 -7.83 -41.53 13.73
C THR A 388 -8.68 -40.34 13.27
N THR A 389 -9.86 -40.62 12.71
CA THR A 389 -10.84 -39.58 12.37
C THR A 389 -11.19 -38.72 13.58
N ASP A 390 -11.36 -39.33 14.76
CA ASP A 390 -11.65 -38.60 16.00
C ASP A 390 -10.52 -37.63 16.38
N MET A 391 -9.26 -38.07 16.27
CA MET A 391 -8.12 -37.22 16.57
C MET A 391 -7.95 -36.11 15.53
N TYR A 392 -8.23 -36.40 14.25
CA TYR A 392 -8.31 -35.39 13.21
C TYR A 392 -9.36 -34.31 13.56
N SER A 393 -10.57 -34.71 13.94
CA SER A 393 -11.64 -33.78 14.33
C SER A 393 -11.26 -32.95 15.57
N ILE A 394 -10.58 -33.55 16.55
CA ILE A 394 -10.06 -32.82 17.71
C ILE A 394 -9.04 -31.75 17.29
N ILE A 395 -8.06 -32.08 16.46
CA ILE A 395 -7.02 -31.12 16.03
C ILE A 395 -7.66 -29.97 15.25
N VAL A 396 -8.58 -30.26 14.33
CA VAL A 396 -9.32 -29.23 13.58
C VAL A 396 -10.12 -28.33 14.52
N ALA A 397 -10.78 -28.89 15.53
CA ALA A 397 -11.54 -28.12 16.51
C ALA A 397 -10.64 -27.25 17.39
N VAL A 398 -9.45 -27.72 17.77
CA VAL A 398 -8.44 -26.92 18.48
C VAL A 398 -7.96 -25.76 17.59
N ALA A 399 -7.74 -25.99 16.30
CA ALA A 399 -7.34 -24.94 15.36
C ALA A 399 -8.35 -23.78 15.35
N ILE A 400 -9.62 -24.13 15.20
CA ILE A 400 -10.73 -23.16 15.15
C ILE A 400 -10.91 -22.49 16.52
N ALA A 401 -10.99 -23.26 17.61
CA ALA A 401 -11.19 -22.70 18.95
C ALA A 401 -10.07 -21.72 19.34
N THR A 402 -8.83 -22.05 19.05
CA THR A 402 -7.69 -21.17 19.34
C THR A 402 -7.62 -19.95 18.44
N SER A 403 -8.01 -20.08 17.16
CA SER A 403 -8.27 -18.94 16.26
C SER A 403 -9.33 -17.98 16.79
N VAL A 404 -10.36 -18.47 17.49
CA VAL A 404 -11.39 -17.63 18.12
C VAL A 404 -10.87 -16.97 19.41
N ILE A 405 -10.08 -17.69 20.20
CA ILE A 405 -9.53 -17.20 21.48
C ILE A 405 -8.47 -16.11 21.27
N ALA A 406 -7.63 -16.24 20.24
CA ALA A 406 -6.54 -15.32 19.94
C ALA A 406 -6.96 -13.83 19.87
N PRO A 407 -7.92 -13.43 19.02
CA PRO A 407 -8.36 -12.04 18.91
C PRO A 407 -8.94 -11.48 20.22
N VAL A 408 -9.67 -12.29 20.99
CA VAL A 408 -10.23 -11.89 22.29
C VAL A 408 -9.12 -11.47 23.25
N ILE A 409 -8.05 -12.27 23.33
CA ILE A 409 -6.92 -12.01 24.21
C ILE A 409 -6.13 -10.78 23.73
N MET A 410 -5.90 -10.67 22.42
CA MET A 410 -5.17 -9.52 21.85
C MET A 410 -5.92 -8.21 22.10
N ARG A 411 -7.22 -8.15 21.79
CA ARG A 411 -8.05 -6.96 22.02
C ARG A 411 -8.04 -6.50 23.47
N TRP A 412 -8.01 -7.43 24.42
CA TRP A 412 -7.95 -7.13 25.86
C TRP A 412 -6.56 -6.70 26.35
N SER A 413 -5.49 -7.16 25.71
CA SER A 413 -4.11 -6.95 26.16
C SER A 413 -3.40 -5.77 25.50
N ILE A 414 -3.69 -5.49 24.22
CA ILE A 414 -3.08 -4.40 23.43
C ILE A 414 -3.18 -3.03 24.11
N PRO A 415 -4.34 -2.59 24.65
CA PRO A 415 -4.45 -1.27 25.28
C PRO A 415 -3.55 -1.06 26.50
N LYS A 416 -2.96 -2.13 27.04
CA LYS A 416 -2.07 -2.11 28.21
C LYS A 416 -0.60 -2.03 27.82
N ILE A 417 -0.29 -1.97 26.53
CA ILE A 417 1.06 -1.83 25.99
C ILE A 417 1.23 -0.38 25.55
N GLU A 418 2.03 0.36 26.31
CA GLU A 418 2.44 1.72 25.95
C GLU A 418 3.23 1.71 24.64
N MET A 419 3.01 2.71 23.80
CA MET A 419 3.83 2.94 22.61
C MET A 419 5.13 3.61 23.04
N SER A 420 6.26 3.15 22.51
CA SER A 420 7.51 3.90 22.63
C SER A 420 7.37 5.24 21.89
N GLU A 421 8.08 6.28 22.34
CA GLU A 421 8.11 7.57 21.62
C GLU A 421 8.57 7.39 20.17
N ASP A 422 9.61 6.58 19.94
CA ASP A 422 10.10 6.24 18.58
C ASP A 422 9.01 5.56 17.72
N GLU A 423 8.21 4.67 18.32
CA GLU A 423 7.11 3.98 17.62
C GLU A 423 6.02 4.97 17.23
N ARG A 424 5.68 5.87 18.15
CA ARG A 424 4.68 6.91 17.95
C ARG A 424 5.10 7.91 16.89
N GLU A 425 6.33 8.43 16.97
CA GLU A 425 6.89 9.35 15.97
C GLU A 425 6.91 8.72 14.59
N ARG A 426 7.31 7.43 14.46
CA ARG A 426 7.27 6.72 13.18
C ARG A 426 5.85 6.64 12.62
N ILE A 427 4.87 6.19 13.42
CA ILE A 427 3.48 6.04 12.96
C ILE A 427 2.88 7.40 12.58
N GLU A 428 3.11 8.43 13.38
CA GLU A 428 2.65 9.79 13.09
C GLU A 428 3.31 10.34 11.82
N ARG A 429 4.61 10.08 11.61
CA ARG A 429 5.32 10.45 10.39
C ARG A 429 4.79 9.71 9.17
N GLU A 430 4.56 8.40 9.26
CA GLU A 430 3.96 7.63 8.17
C GLU A 430 2.56 8.13 7.82
N ALA A 431 1.71 8.38 8.83
CA ALA A 431 0.37 8.93 8.64
C ALA A 431 0.42 10.34 8.01
N PHE A 432 1.37 11.16 8.41
CA PHE A 432 1.62 12.47 7.82
C PHE A 432 2.05 12.37 6.35
N LEU A 433 3.02 11.50 6.03
CA LEU A 433 3.50 11.30 4.67
C LEU A 433 2.41 10.72 3.75
N ARG A 434 1.53 9.84 4.27
CA ARG A 434 0.38 9.30 3.53
C ARG A 434 -0.62 10.38 3.08
N GLY A 435 -0.75 11.47 3.84
CA GLY A 435 -1.66 12.57 3.52
C GLY A 435 -1.03 13.69 2.67
N SER A 436 0.26 13.58 2.33
CA SER A 436 1.00 14.64 1.64
C SER A 436 0.88 14.50 0.12
N PHE A 437 0.30 15.50 -0.52
CA PHE A 437 0.24 15.66 -1.98
C PHE A 437 1.60 15.52 -2.66
N VAL A 438 2.66 16.11 -2.10
CA VAL A 438 3.99 16.06 -2.75
C VAL A 438 4.59 14.66 -2.66
N ASN A 439 4.22 13.84 -1.66
CA ASN A 439 4.71 12.46 -1.54
C ASN A 439 3.97 11.47 -2.45
N THR A 440 2.77 11.82 -2.91
CA THR A 440 2.02 11.00 -3.88
C THR A 440 2.49 11.22 -5.32
N LEU A 441 3.24 12.29 -5.60
CA LEU A 441 3.78 12.57 -6.94
C LEU A 441 4.82 11.51 -7.33
N THR A 442 4.61 10.85 -8.46
CA THR A 442 5.54 9.91 -9.09
C THR A 442 6.00 10.38 -10.46
N ARG A 443 5.16 11.12 -11.19
CA ARG A 443 5.46 11.62 -12.53
C ARG A 443 4.92 13.03 -12.74
N ILE A 444 5.80 13.96 -13.13
CA ILE A 444 5.47 15.37 -13.37
C ILE A 444 5.74 15.71 -14.83
N LEU A 445 4.78 16.33 -15.50
CA LEU A 445 4.99 16.92 -16.83
C LEU A 445 5.21 18.42 -16.71
N LEU A 446 6.31 18.90 -17.29
CA LEU A 446 6.60 20.32 -17.46
C LEU A 446 6.65 20.65 -18.96
N PRO A 447 5.54 21.11 -19.56
CA PRO A 447 5.55 21.68 -20.90
C PRO A 447 6.30 23.01 -20.90
N VAL A 448 7.28 23.18 -21.79
CA VAL A 448 8.11 24.38 -21.90
C VAL A 448 8.07 24.96 -23.31
N GLY A 449 7.90 26.27 -23.41
CA GLY A 449 7.99 27.05 -24.65
C GLY A 449 9.26 27.91 -24.75
N GLY A 450 10.21 27.78 -23.81
CA GLY A 450 11.45 28.58 -23.77
C GLY A 450 11.32 29.96 -23.10
N GLY A 451 10.14 30.32 -22.61
CA GLY A 451 9.90 31.55 -21.84
C GLY A 451 10.46 31.51 -20.41
N ALA A 452 10.55 32.66 -19.76
CA ALA A 452 11.01 32.74 -18.38
C ALA A 452 10.05 32.08 -17.38
N ASP A 453 8.74 32.06 -17.66
CA ASP A 453 7.76 31.36 -16.83
C ASP A 453 8.08 29.86 -16.72
N GLY A 454 8.45 29.22 -17.83
CA GLY A 454 8.85 27.81 -17.85
C GLY A 454 10.12 27.54 -17.05
N ARG A 455 11.08 28.49 -17.02
CA ARG A 455 12.28 28.40 -16.18
C ARG A 455 11.97 28.57 -14.70
N TYR A 456 11.12 29.52 -14.35
CA TYR A 456 10.69 29.72 -12.97
C TYR A 456 9.88 28.51 -12.46
N ALA A 457 9.03 27.94 -13.31
CA ALA A 457 8.32 26.70 -13.02
C ALA A 457 9.28 25.52 -12.79
N ALA A 458 10.29 25.35 -13.64
CA ALA A 458 11.33 24.33 -13.45
C ALA A 458 12.07 24.49 -12.12
N ARG A 459 12.31 25.74 -11.69
CA ARG A 459 12.95 26.04 -10.42
C ARG A 459 12.07 25.66 -9.23
N LEU A 460 10.79 26.04 -9.21
CA LEU A 460 9.89 25.68 -8.11
C LEU A 460 9.71 24.16 -8.00
N LEU A 461 9.85 23.44 -9.11
CA LEU A 461 9.86 21.98 -9.14
C LEU A 461 11.15 21.35 -8.59
N ASP A 462 12.27 22.06 -8.63
CA ASP A 462 13.56 21.47 -8.29
C ASP A 462 13.62 20.94 -6.84
N PRO A 463 13.19 21.70 -5.81
CA PRO A 463 13.02 21.19 -4.45
C PRO A 463 12.12 19.96 -4.32
N LEU A 464 11.08 19.86 -5.16
CA LEU A 464 10.13 18.75 -5.10
C LEU A 464 10.77 17.45 -5.60
N VAL A 465 11.72 17.54 -6.54
CA VAL A 465 12.35 16.39 -7.19
C VAL A 465 13.70 16.01 -6.55
N ARG A 466 14.43 16.96 -5.95
CA ARG A 466 15.85 16.83 -5.53
C ARG A 466 16.18 15.60 -4.67
N ASP A 467 15.26 15.17 -3.80
CA ASP A 467 15.46 14.03 -2.89
C ASP A 467 14.31 13.00 -2.93
N ARG A 468 13.50 13.04 -3.99
CA ARG A 468 12.33 12.15 -4.16
C ARG A 468 12.50 11.29 -5.41
N ASP A 469 11.75 10.20 -5.50
CA ASP A 469 11.81 9.28 -6.65
C ASP A 469 10.74 9.63 -7.70
N ILE A 470 10.81 10.87 -8.20
CA ILE A 470 9.84 11.48 -9.11
C ILE A 470 10.45 11.60 -10.51
N ASP A 471 9.75 11.06 -11.51
CA ASP A 471 10.14 11.20 -12.91
C ASP A 471 9.63 12.56 -13.44
N LEU A 472 10.57 13.48 -13.70
CA LEU A 472 10.27 14.76 -14.34
C LEU A 472 10.46 14.63 -15.86
N ASP A 473 9.36 14.74 -16.58
CA ASP A 473 9.34 14.79 -18.03
C ASP A 473 9.21 16.25 -18.48
N VAL A 474 10.20 16.75 -19.20
CA VAL A 474 10.21 18.12 -19.74
C VAL A 474 9.91 18.03 -21.23
N MET A 475 8.80 18.65 -21.65
CA MET A 475 8.26 18.51 -22.99
C MET A 475 8.22 19.85 -23.72
N CYS A 476 8.80 19.91 -24.93
CA CYS A 476 8.58 21.04 -25.84
C CYS A 476 7.71 20.57 -27.00
N VAL A 477 6.71 21.37 -27.37
CA VAL A 477 5.90 21.13 -28.57
C VAL A 477 6.33 22.11 -29.66
N SER A 478 6.70 21.57 -30.81
CA SER A 478 7.03 22.37 -32.00
C SER A 478 5.79 22.55 -32.88
N ASP A 479 5.46 23.79 -33.23
CA ASP A 479 4.42 24.11 -34.21
C ASP A 479 4.93 23.74 -35.61
N GLY A 480 4.32 22.71 -36.20
CA GLY A 480 4.74 22.03 -37.42
C GLY A 480 4.77 22.83 -38.73
N SER A 481 4.98 24.15 -38.70
CA SER A 481 5.31 24.95 -39.90
C SER A 481 6.70 24.63 -40.50
N GLY A 482 7.47 23.75 -39.85
CA GLY A 482 8.64 23.11 -40.44
C GLY A 482 9.04 21.85 -39.70
N ALA A 483 9.24 20.78 -40.47
CA ALA A 483 10.03 19.58 -40.15
C ALA A 483 9.32 18.37 -39.50
N SER A 484 9.45 17.28 -40.25
CA SER A 484 9.23 15.88 -39.91
C SER A 484 10.31 15.31 -38.99
N ASP A 485 9.86 14.47 -38.06
CA ASP A 485 10.52 13.32 -37.41
C ASP A 485 12.06 13.32 -37.29
N GLY A 486 12.56 13.59 -36.08
CA GLY A 486 13.97 13.52 -35.72
C GLY A 486 14.15 12.97 -34.31
N ARG A 487 14.53 11.70 -34.22
CA ARG A 487 15.00 11.02 -32.99
C ARG A 487 16.31 11.68 -32.53
N TYR A 488 16.26 12.45 -31.44
CA TYR A 488 17.44 12.77 -30.64
C TYR A 488 17.67 11.65 -29.63
N ASP A 489 18.38 10.62 -30.10
CA ASP A 489 18.88 9.52 -29.28
C ASP A 489 20.41 9.63 -29.30
N GLY A 490 20.99 10.10 -28.20
CA GLY A 490 22.43 10.08 -27.92
C GLY A 490 23.08 11.45 -27.73
N PHE A 491 23.47 11.78 -26.50
CA PHE A 491 24.87 11.68 -26.06
C PHE A 491 25.03 12.08 -24.57
N PHE A 492 24.77 11.16 -23.65
CA PHE A 492 25.62 10.94 -22.45
C PHE A 492 25.45 9.47 -22.03
N THR A 493 26.02 8.59 -22.84
CA THR A 493 26.18 7.16 -22.54
C THR A 493 27.27 6.97 -21.49
N GLY A 494 26.85 6.54 -20.30
CA GLY A 494 27.68 5.82 -19.34
C GLY A 494 27.03 4.47 -19.02
N LEU A 495 27.50 3.41 -19.71
CA LEU A 495 27.30 1.97 -19.42
C LEU A 495 26.01 1.28 -19.94
N ARG A 496 26.00 1.02 -21.26
CA ARG A 496 25.96 -0.32 -21.91
C ARG A 496 24.95 -1.37 -21.38
N ASN A 497 23.93 -1.74 -22.17
CA ASN A 497 24.00 -2.92 -23.06
C ASN A 497 22.76 -3.08 -23.98
N ASP A 498 23.05 -3.65 -25.15
CA ASP A 498 22.22 -3.82 -26.34
C ASP A 498 20.95 -4.65 -26.19
N ARG A 499 19.91 -4.28 -26.96
CA ARG A 499 19.35 -5.13 -28.05
C ARG A 499 18.10 -4.47 -28.67
N PHE A 500 18.25 -3.92 -29.88
CA PHE A 500 17.53 -4.25 -31.11
C PHE A 500 17.51 -3.08 -32.10
N ALA A 501 18.12 -3.30 -33.25
CA ALA A 501 17.98 -2.55 -34.50
C ALA A 501 18.16 -3.58 -35.65
N PRO A 502 17.90 -3.25 -36.91
CA PRO A 502 16.79 -2.47 -37.49
C PRO A 502 16.20 -3.19 -38.73
N THR A 503 15.25 -2.58 -39.45
CA THR A 503 15.02 -2.91 -40.87
C THR A 503 14.69 -1.66 -41.68
N ARG A 504 15.41 -1.50 -42.82
CA ARG A 504 15.42 -0.37 -43.77
C ARG A 504 14.48 -0.60 -44.97
N ALA A 505 14.05 0.50 -45.59
CA ALA A 505 14.04 0.80 -47.06
C ALA A 505 12.97 1.89 -47.36
N ASN A 506 13.06 2.84 -48.32
CA ASN A 506 14.11 3.44 -49.14
C ASN A 506 13.46 4.64 -49.92
N HIS A 507 14.28 5.62 -50.32
CA HIS A 507 14.14 6.61 -51.43
C HIS A 507 13.29 7.89 -51.30
N GLY A 508 13.94 9.02 -51.64
CA GLY A 508 13.29 10.15 -52.34
C GLY A 508 13.62 11.56 -51.85
N SER A 509 14.68 12.15 -52.42
CA SER A 509 15.03 13.58 -52.52
C SER A 509 14.04 14.65 -52.00
N GLY A 510 14.52 15.45 -51.05
CA GLY A 510 14.00 16.77 -50.69
C GLY A 510 14.64 17.17 -49.37
N ARG A 511 15.59 18.10 -49.39
CA ARG A 511 16.27 18.60 -48.18
C ARG A 511 15.22 19.05 -47.14
N PRO A 512 15.14 18.43 -45.95
CA PRO A 512 14.43 18.99 -44.83
C PRO A 512 15.40 19.86 -44.03
N THR A 513 15.09 21.13 -43.85
CA THR A 513 15.74 21.96 -42.82
C THR A 513 15.32 21.41 -41.46
N ALA A 514 16.29 20.87 -40.73
CA ALA A 514 16.14 20.40 -39.36
C ALA A 514 15.78 21.57 -38.44
N VAL A 515 14.99 21.30 -37.39
CA VAL A 515 14.99 22.13 -36.17
C VAL A 515 16.44 22.26 -35.72
N THR A 516 16.95 23.48 -35.58
CA THR A 516 18.37 23.69 -35.26
C THR A 516 18.66 23.18 -33.84
N SER A 517 19.80 22.51 -33.62
CA SER A 517 20.21 22.10 -32.27
C SER A 517 20.20 23.30 -31.31
N ASP A 518 20.54 24.48 -31.82
CA ASP A 518 20.58 25.74 -31.09
C ASP A 518 19.22 26.15 -30.49
N GLU A 519 18.08 25.86 -31.12
CA GLU A 519 16.75 26.20 -30.58
C GLU A 519 16.35 25.25 -29.44
N VAL A 520 16.67 23.96 -29.58
CA VAL A 520 16.44 22.94 -28.56
C VAL A 520 17.34 23.21 -27.36
N ASP A 521 18.63 23.50 -27.59
CA ASP A 521 19.60 23.85 -26.56
C ASP A 521 19.18 25.13 -25.82
N ARG A 522 18.67 26.16 -26.52
CA ARG A 522 18.15 27.39 -25.87
C ARG A 522 17.00 27.13 -24.90
N VAL A 523 16.11 26.18 -25.21
CA VAL A 523 14.94 25.86 -24.38
C VAL A 523 15.33 24.98 -23.20
N PHE A 524 16.16 23.97 -23.43
CA PHE A 524 16.44 22.94 -22.44
C PHE A 524 17.73 23.14 -21.65
N GLU A 525 18.80 23.70 -22.23
CA GLU A 525 20.10 23.83 -21.56
C GLU A 525 20.03 24.59 -20.22
N PRO A 526 19.28 25.70 -20.07
CA PRO A 526 19.16 26.38 -18.78
C PRO A 526 18.47 25.52 -17.72
N ILE A 527 17.45 24.76 -18.13
CA ILE A 527 16.71 23.85 -17.26
C ILE A 527 17.63 22.69 -16.88
N GLU A 528 18.17 21.98 -17.88
CA GLU A 528 19.06 20.84 -17.70
C GLU A 528 20.32 21.16 -16.89
N ARG A 529 20.90 22.36 -17.01
CA ARG A 529 22.02 22.79 -16.15
C ARG A 529 21.65 22.81 -14.67
N ARG A 530 20.42 23.23 -14.34
CA ARG A 530 19.92 23.20 -12.96
C ARG A 530 19.59 21.77 -12.52
N LEU A 531 19.11 20.95 -13.45
CA LEU A 531 18.79 19.54 -13.20
C LEU A 531 20.01 18.59 -13.29
N ARG A 532 21.21 19.08 -13.63
CA ARG A 532 22.37 18.25 -14.02
C ARG A 532 23.06 17.52 -12.88
N ASP A 533 22.90 17.98 -11.63
CA ASP A 533 23.50 17.37 -10.44
C ASP A 533 22.70 16.17 -9.89
N ARG A 534 21.78 15.62 -10.69
CA ARG A 534 20.81 14.63 -10.23
C ARG A 534 21.36 13.20 -10.24
N ARG A 535 20.98 12.43 -9.21
CA ARG A 535 21.06 10.96 -9.20
C ARG A 535 19.96 10.28 -10.05
N GLN A 536 19.02 11.04 -10.62
CA GLN A 536 17.89 10.54 -11.41
C GLN A 536 17.74 11.29 -12.75
N PRO A 537 17.42 10.59 -13.85
CA PRO A 537 17.32 11.21 -15.17
C PRO A 537 16.00 11.96 -15.34
N SER A 538 16.04 13.27 -15.57
CA SER A 538 14.92 13.99 -16.21
C SER A 538 14.85 13.55 -17.67
N ARG A 539 13.65 13.26 -18.19
CA ARG A 539 13.49 12.93 -19.62
C ARG A 539 13.06 14.19 -20.36
N THR A 540 13.96 14.70 -21.17
CA THR A 540 13.67 15.80 -22.08
C THR A 540 13.23 15.25 -23.43
N PHE A 541 12.10 15.68 -23.97
CA PHE A 541 11.70 15.30 -25.33
C PHE A 541 10.91 16.39 -26.06
N VAL A 542 11.04 16.36 -27.40
CA VAL A 542 10.32 17.25 -28.31
C VAL A 542 9.21 16.45 -29.01
N ARG A 543 8.00 16.99 -29.06
CA ARG A 543 6.88 16.44 -29.85
C ARG A 543 6.47 17.42 -30.93
N ASN A 544 6.10 16.89 -32.09
CA ASN A 544 5.44 17.68 -33.12
C ASN A 544 3.95 17.77 -32.81
N ALA A 545 3.37 18.97 -32.93
CA ALA A 545 1.94 19.17 -32.68
C ALA A 545 1.09 18.27 -33.59
N ARG A 546 0.23 17.44 -32.99
CA ARG A 546 -0.83 16.69 -33.69
C ARG A 546 -2.15 17.44 -33.49
N GLY A 547 -2.43 18.40 -34.37
CA GLY A 547 -3.55 19.34 -34.16
C GLY A 547 -3.05 20.60 -33.46
N THR A 548 -3.59 20.92 -32.29
CA THR A 548 -3.12 22.05 -31.46
C THR A 548 -2.03 21.64 -30.48
N VAL A 549 -1.20 22.60 -30.04
CA VAL A 549 -0.20 22.40 -28.97
C VAL A 549 -0.85 21.83 -27.71
N ALA A 550 -2.01 22.38 -27.34
CA ALA A 550 -2.78 21.94 -26.19
C ALA A 550 -3.25 20.48 -26.30
N GLU A 551 -3.76 20.05 -27.46
CA GLU A 551 -4.17 18.65 -27.68
C GLU A 551 -2.99 17.70 -27.56
N THR A 552 -1.81 18.09 -28.06
CA THR A 552 -0.60 17.25 -27.97
C THR A 552 -0.09 17.12 -26.53
N ILE A 553 -0.20 18.18 -25.73
CA ILE A 553 0.12 18.15 -24.30
C ILE A 553 -0.91 17.31 -23.53
N LEU A 554 -2.20 17.44 -23.85
CA LEU A 554 -3.27 16.67 -23.22
C LEU A 554 -3.14 15.17 -23.51
N ASP A 555 -2.86 14.79 -24.76
CA ASP A 555 -2.60 13.40 -25.15
C ASP A 555 -1.44 12.77 -24.35
N GLU A 556 -0.40 13.56 -24.05
CA GLU A 556 0.70 13.11 -23.20
C GLU A 556 0.29 13.07 -21.73
N LEU A 557 -0.44 14.07 -21.21
CA LEU A 557 -0.95 14.08 -19.83
C LEU A 557 -1.85 12.86 -19.52
N ASP A 558 -2.60 12.38 -20.52
CA ASP A 558 -3.42 11.16 -20.42
C ASP A 558 -2.57 9.87 -20.25
N ALA A 559 -1.25 9.94 -20.41
CA ALA A 559 -0.33 8.82 -20.17
C ALA A 559 0.04 8.59 -18.68
N GLY A 560 -0.77 9.13 -17.76
CA GLY A 560 -0.67 8.87 -16.32
C GLY A 560 0.32 9.77 -15.58
N TYR A 561 0.18 11.09 -15.75
CA TYR A 561 0.93 12.09 -14.97
C TYR A 561 0.15 12.54 -13.73
N ASP A 562 0.85 12.75 -12.61
CA ASP A 562 0.25 13.12 -11.32
C ASP A 562 0.12 14.64 -11.15
N LEU A 563 0.94 15.40 -11.88
CA LEU A 563 0.95 16.87 -11.83
C LEU A 563 1.39 17.44 -13.19
N ALA A 564 0.60 18.36 -13.72
CA ALA A 564 0.96 19.22 -14.83
C ALA A 564 1.47 20.58 -14.31
N VAL A 565 2.69 20.98 -14.67
CA VAL A 565 3.23 22.29 -14.31
C VAL A 565 3.34 23.16 -15.56
N LEU A 566 2.67 24.31 -15.55
CA LEU A 566 2.56 25.21 -16.69
C LEU A 566 3.14 26.57 -16.32
N GLY A 567 4.14 27.03 -17.06
CA GLY A 567 4.63 28.41 -16.97
C GLY A 567 3.96 29.28 -18.02
N GLU A 568 3.24 30.33 -17.63
CA GLU A 568 2.53 31.23 -18.55
C GLU A 568 2.46 32.68 -18.04
N SER A 569 2.74 33.64 -18.92
CA SER A 569 2.55 35.07 -18.67
C SER A 569 1.07 35.47 -18.74
N VAL A 570 0.64 36.45 -17.94
CA VAL A 570 -0.74 36.97 -17.98
C VAL A 570 -1.00 37.71 -19.29
N VAL A 571 -2.11 37.40 -19.97
CA VAL A 571 -2.42 37.95 -21.32
C VAL A 571 -3.54 39.00 -21.31
N GLY A 572 -4.47 38.92 -20.35
CA GLY A 572 -5.67 39.78 -20.31
C GLY A 572 -5.60 40.91 -19.28
N ASP A 573 -5.98 42.12 -19.68
CA ASP A 573 -5.97 43.33 -18.83
C ASP A 573 -7.36 43.64 -18.25
N GLU A 574 -8.44 43.14 -18.87
CA GLU A 574 -9.82 43.29 -18.39
C GLU A 574 -10.40 42.05 -17.70
N SER A 575 -11.33 42.24 -16.77
CA SER A 575 -11.94 41.17 -15.95
C SER A 575 -12.76 40.15 -16.75
N ASN A 576 -13.06 40.43 -18.02
CA ASN A 576 -13.89 39.59 -18.89
C ASN A 576 -13.08 38.80 -19.95
N GLU A 577 -11.76 39.00 -20.02
CA GLU A 577 -10.85 38.31 -20.93
C GLU A 577 -10.18 37.09 -20.26
N SER A 578 -9.73 36.10 -21.05
CA SER A 578 -8.96 34.98 -20.49
C SER A 578 -7.71 35.47 -19.77
N LEU A 579 -7.47 34.95 -18.56
CA LEU A 579 -6.28 35.29 -17.77
C LEU A 579 -4.99 34.77 -18.45
N PHE A 580 -5.08 33.59 -19.06
CA PHE A 580 -3.98 32.90 -19.73
C PHE A 580 -4.23 32.76 -21.24
N GLY A 581 -3.18 32.37 -21.98
CA GLY A 581 -3.30 32.04 -23.40
C GLY A 581 -4.28 30.88 -23.66
N THR A 582 -4.85 30.85 -24.86
CA THR A 582 -5.85 29.84 -25.27
C THR A 582 -5.34 28.40 -25.16
N THR A 583 -4.04 28.19 -25.35
CA THR A 583 -3.38 26.89 -25.16
C THR A 583 -3.47 26.43 -23.70
N VAL A 584 -3.07 27.29 -22.75
CA VAL A 584 -3.09 26.98 -21.32
C VAL A 584 -4.52 26.83 -20.81
N ASP A 585 -5.44 27.70 -21.22
CA ASP A 585 -6.87 27.58 -20.89
C ASP A 585 -7.43 26.22 -21.33
N ARG A 586 -7.09 25.75 -22.53
CA ARG A 586 -7.52 24.44 -23.05
C ARG A 586 -6.87 23.28 -22.27
N ILE A 587 -5.59 23.37 -21.94
CA ILE A 587 -4.91 22.34 -21.11
C ILE A 587 -5.56 22.27 -19.73
N ILE A 588 -5.83 23.42 -19.11
CA ILE A 588 -6.50 23.49 -17.81
C ILE A 588 -7.89 22.87 -17.87
N GLN A 589 -8.65 23.07 -18.95
CA GLN A 589 -9.99 22.47 -19.08
C GLN A 589 -9.96 20.97 -19.38
N GLY A 590 -8.95 20.50 -20.11
CA GLY A 590 -8.86 19.11 -20.55
C GLY A 590 -8.11 18.17 -19.61
N THR A 591 -7.23 18.71 -18.74
CA THR A 591 -6.38 17.86 -17.89
C THR A 591 -7.16 17.23 -16.73
N THR A 592 -6.90 15.95 -16.51
CA THR A 592 -7.51 15.11 -15.48
C THR A 592 -6.63 14.95 -14.23
N CYS A 593 -5.45 15.58 -14.18
CA CYS A 593 -4.58 15.61 -13.02
C CYS A 593 -4.56 17.01 -12.35
N PRO A 594 -4.13 17.11 -11.09
CA PRO A 594 -3.79 18.37 -10.46
C PRO A 594 -2.84 19.21 -11.33
N LYS A 595 -2.98 20.52 -11.26
CA LYS A 595 -2.18 21.44 -12.07
C LYS A 595 -1.62 22.59 -11.26
N MET A 596 -0.38 22.93 -11.55
CA MET A 596 0.36 24.04 -10.97
C MET A 596 0.66 25.04 -12.08
N ILE A 597 0.11 26.23 -11.97
CA ILE A 597 0.34 27.31 -12.92
C ILE A 597 1.28 28.31 -12.28
N VAL A 598 2.35 28.63 -12.97
CA VAL A 598 3.36 29.58 -12.53
C VAL A 598 3.28 30.77 -13.47
N SER A 599 2.87 31.91 -12.92
CA SER A 599 2.75 33.15 -13.67
C SER A 599 3.75 34.17 -13.17
N THR A 600 4.53 34.76 -14.08
CA THR A 600 5.46 35.83 -13.72
C THR A 600 4.94 37.19 -14.21
N PRO A 601 5.08 38.27 -13.40
CA PRO A 601 4.64 39.62 -13.78
C PRO A 601 5.64 40.35 -14.69
N PHE A 602 6.72 39.69 -15.12
CA PHE A 602 7.88 40.34 -15.75
C PHE A 602 7.76 40.39 -17.28
N GLU A 603 8.20 41.50 -17.88
CA GLU A 603 8.43 41.53 -19.34
C GLU A 603 9.49 40.48 -19.75
N PRO A 604 9.36 39.83 -20.93
CA PRO A 604 10.20 38.69 -21.34
C PRO A 604 11.72 38.90 -21.32
N ALA A 605 12.18 40.17 -21.36
CA ALA A 605 13.59 40.54 -21.39
C ALA A 605 14.23 40.76 -20.01
N ALA A 606 13.45 41.01 -18.95
CA ALA A 606 13.93 41.23 -17.58
C ALA A 606 13.83 39.98 -16.68
N SER A 607 13.20 38.92 -17.19
CA SER A 607 12.78 37.74 -16.43
C SER A 607 13.81 36.60 -16.41
N THR A 608 14.87 36.68 -17.21
CA THR A 608 15.96 35.67 -17.24
C THR A 608 16.82 35.68 -15.99
N ASP A 609 17.12 36.88 -15.45
CA ASP A 609 18.09 37.02 -14.34
C ASP A 609 17.44 36.72 -12.98
N ARG A 610 16.17 37.11 -12.78
CA ARG A 610 15.42 36.83 -11.54
C ARG A 610 14.99 35.38 -11.36
N ALA A 611 14.95 34.59 -12.43
CA ALA A 611 14.64 33.16 -12.33
C ALA A 611 15.71 32.40 -11.52
N ASP A 612 16.93 32.95 -11.42
CA ASP A 612 18.07 32.32 -10.76
C ASP A 612 18.38 32.85 -9.34
N GLU A 613 17.79 33.97 -8.91
CA GLU A 613 17.99 34.60 -7.58
C GLU A 613 17.33 33.79 -6.45
N PRO A 614 17.96 33.51 -5.30
CA PRO A 614 17.39 32.67 -4.22
C PRO A 614 16.00 33.15 -3.75
N ILE A 615 15.14 32.22 -3.33
CA ILE A 615 13.84 32.54 -2.73
C ILE A 615 14.07 32.62 -1.23
N ASP A 616 13.96 33.81 -0.67
CA ASP A 616 14.13 34.08 0.75
C ASP A 616 12.77 34.18 1.46
N ARG A 617 11.70 34.54 0.76
CA ARG A 617 10.38 34.80 1.35
C ARG A 617 9.22 34.37 0.45
N ILE A 618 8.34 33.53 1.00
CA ILE A 618 7.13 33.02 0.33
C ILE A 618 5.90 33.56 1.06
N LEU A 619 4.96 34.15 0.32
CA LEU A 619 3.65 34.49 0.85
C LEU A 619 2.66 33.36 0.54
N LEU A 620 1.99 32.83 1.58
CA LEU A 620 1.03 31.74 1.45
C LEU A 620 -0.36 32.16 1.95
N PRO A 621 -1.21 32.73 1.07
CA PRO A 621 -2.61 32.98 1.38
C PRO A 621 -3.38 31.67 1.51
N THR A 622 -4.11 31.50 2.62
CA THR A 622 -4.89 30.29 2.88
C THR A 622 -6.27 30.57 3.45
N VAL A 623 -7.23 29.75 3.02
CA VAL A 623 -8.60 29.66 3.57
C VAL A 623 -8.90 28.24 4.07
N GLY A 624 -7.88 27.37 4.16
CA GLY A 624 -8.01 26.01 4.68
C GLY A 624 -8.68 24.99 3.74
N THR A 625 -8.77 25.28 2.43
CA THR A 625 -9.28 24.31 1.44
C THR A 625 -8.22 23.27 1.04
N VAL A 626 -8.63 22.20 0.36
CA VAL A 626 -7.72 21.14 -0.14
C VAL A 626 -6.67 21.72 -1.10
N SER A 627 -7.07 22.59 -2.04
CA SER A 627 -6.13 23.21 -2.98
C SER A 627 -5.13 24.12 -2.26
N ASN A 628 -5.57 24.86 -1.23
CA ASN A 628 -4.65 25.66 -0.40
C ASN A 628 -3.68 24.76 0.38
N ARG A 629 -4.11 23.58 0.83
CA ARG A 629 -3.22 22.63 1.47
C ARG A 629 -2.15 22.14 0.50
N HIS A 630 -2.52 21.73 -0.71
CA HIS A 630 -1.53 21.33 -1.73
C HIS A 630 -0.54 22.47 -2.04
N ALA A 631 -1.05 23.70 -2.15
CA ALA A 631 -0.22 24.90 -2.32
C ALA A 631 0.74 25.11 -1.14
N ALA A 632 0.25 24.92 0.09
CA ALA A 632 1.05 24.99 1.31
C ALA A 632 2.17 23.93 1.30
N GLU A 633 1.89 22.68 0.93
CA GLU A 633 2.92 21.64 0.87
C GLU A 633 4.05 21.96 -0.10
N ILE A 634 3.71 22.51 -1.28
CA ILE A 634 4.72 22.96 -2.24
C ILE A 634 5.50 24.13 -1.67
N ALA A 635 4.83 25.14 -1.09
CA ALA A 635 5.49 26.28 -0.46
C ALA A 635 6.48 25.86 0.63
N PHE A 636 6.08 24.96 1.53
CA PHE A 636 6.94 24.47 2.60
C PHE A 636 8.10 23.63 2.06
N THR A 637 7.87 22.80 1.04
CA THR A 637 8.94 21.99 0.45
C THR A 637 9.99 22.88 -0.25
N VAL A 638 9.54 23.91 -0.97
CA VAL A 638 10.44 24.91 -1.58
C VAL A 638 11.19 25.67 -0.50
N ALA A 639 10.48 26.14 0.54
CA ALA A 639 11.08 26.90 1.63
C ALA A 639 12.12 26.10 2.42
N ALA A 640 11.87 24.83 2.72
CA ALA A 640 12.82 23.97 3.42
C ALA A 640 14.10 23.74 2.59
N ALA A 641 13.99 23.63 1.27
CA ALA A 641 15.13 23.43 0.39
C ALA A 641 15.97 24.71 0.17
N GLU A 642 15.31 25.86 0.10
CA GLU A 642 15.94 27.17 -0.16
C GLU A 642 16.27 27.93 1.15
N ASN A 643 15.89 27.41 2.32
CA ASN A 643 15.89 28.11 3.62
C ASN A 643 15.05 29.40 3.62
N ALA A 644 13.93 29.40 2.89
CA ALA A 644 13.03 30.53 2.80
C ALA A 644 12.08 30.61 4.02
N LEU A 645 11.60 31.83 4.28
CA LEU A 645 10.55 32.12 5.25
C LEU A 645 9.18 32.05 4.59
N VAL A 646 8.26 31.23 5.10
CA VAL A 646 6.86 31.21 4.64
C VAL A 646 5.99 32.04 5.57
N GLU A 647 5.42 33.14 5.07
CA GLU A 647 4.40 33.90 5.78
C GLU A 647 3.00 33.41 5.37
N ILE A 648 2.36 32.67 6.28
CA ILE A 648 1.01 32.11 6.13
C ILE A 648 0.00 33.16 6.53
N VAL A 649 -0.90 33.50 5.60
CA VAL A 649 -1.84 34.61 5.78
C VAL A 649 -3.26 34.15 5.58
N HIS A 650 -4.12 34.46 6.56
CA HIS A 650 -5.56 34.37 6.42
C HIS A 650 -6.16 35.78 6.47
N VAL A 651 -6.85 36.16 5.40
CA VAL A 651 -7.57 37.44 5.34
C VAL A 651 -9.05 37.19 5.62
N VAL A 652 -9.52 37.69 6.76
CA VAL A 652 -10.93 37.68 7.14
C VAL A 652 -11.64 38.75 6.32
N ASP A 653 -12.66 38.33 5.59
CA ASP A 653 -13.48 39.19 4.73
C ASP A 653 -14.48 39.98 5.58
N GLU A 654 -14.33 41.31 5.60
CA GLU A 654 -15.30 42.21 6.25
C GLU A 654 -16.27 42.74 5.17
N PRO A 655 -17.52 42.23 5.09
CA PRO A 655 -18.43 42.62 4.03
C PRO A 655 -18.78 44.12 4.12
N PRO A 656 -18.89 44.82 2.98
CA PRO A 656 -19.23 46.24 2.96
C PRO A 656 -20.62 46.47 3.59
N PHE A 657 -20.67 47.34 4.58
CA PHE A 657 -21.83 47.54 5.45
C PHE A 657 -22.74 48.63 4.90
N ASP A 658 -23.83 48.27 4.20
CA ASP A 658 -24.74 49.25 3.57
C ASP A 658 -26.05 49.51 4.37
N ASP A 659 -26.26 48.82 5.51
CA ASP A 659 -27.50 48.95 6.30
C ASP A 659 -27.27 49.59 7.67
N ARG A 660 -27.85 50.78 7.90
CA ARG A 660 -27.71 51.57 9.14
C ARG A 660 -28.39 50.95 10.37
N PHE A 661 -29.15 49.85 10.20
CA PHE A 661 -29.94 49.23 11.26
C PHE A 661 -29.48 47.83 11.69
N ALA A 662 -28.43 47.28 11.08
CA ALA A 662 -27.86 45.99 11.48
C ALA A 662 -26.74 46.15 12.52
N THR A 663 -26.72 45.28 13.54
CA THR A 663 -25.58 45.14 14.46
C THR A 663 -24.40 44.51 13.72
N ARG A 664 -23.21 45.11 13.81
CA ARG A 664 -21.97 44.51 13.26
C ARG A 664 -21.78 43.11 13.86
N PRO A 665 -21.64 42.05 13.05
CA PRO A 665 -21.21 40.76 13.57
C PRO A 665 -19.84 40.93 14.21
N ASP A 666 -19.63 40.33 15.39
CA ASP A 666 -18.35 40.37 16.08
C ASP A 666 -17.30 39.57 15.26
N PRO A 667 -16.24 40.21 14.72
CA PRO A 667 -15.23 39.50 13.94
C PRO A 667 -14.39 38.52 14.77
N SER A 668 -14.51 38.53 16.10
CA SER A 668 -13.72 37.69 17.01
C SER A 668 -13.82 36.18 16.73
N GLU A 669 -14.97 35.70 16.23
CA GLU A 669 -15.14 34.29 15.87
C GLU A 669 -14.41 33.95 14.56
N GLN A 670 -14.53 34.80 13.55
CA GLN A 670 -13.87 34.60 12.24
C GLN A 670 -12.35 34.72 12.35
N VAL A 671 -11.85 35.68 13.14
CA VAL A 671 -10.42 35.80 13.44
C VAL A 671 -9.91 34.53 14.13
N ARG A 672 -10.64 34.00 15.11
CA ARG A 672 -10.27 32.76 15.81
C ARG A 672 -10.24 31.54 14.88
N ILE A 673 -11.18 31.44 13.96
CA ILE A 673 -11.16 30.41 12.90
C ILE A 673 -9.93 30.62 12.01
N GLY A 674 -9.64 31.86 11.61
CA GLY A 674 -8.43 32.21 10.86
C GLY A 674 -7.14 31.81 11.57
N GLU A 675 -7.03 32.08 12.87
CA GLU A 675 -5.91 31.70 13.72
C GLU A 675 -5.73 30.17 13.77
N GLN A 676 -6.83 29.43 13.89
CA GLN A 676 -6.80 27.96 13.84
C GLN A 676 -6.36 27.43 12.47
N ILE A 677 -6.77 28.07 11.38
CA ILE A 677 -6.37 27.69 10.01
C ILE A 677 -4.86 27.90 9.85
N VAL A 678 -4.35 29.10 10.15
CA VAL A 678 -2.92 29.41 9.94
C VAL A 678 -2.03 28.62 10.88
N GLU A 679 -2.44 28.36 12.13
CA GLU A 679 -1.63 27.56 13.06
C GLU A 679 -1.57 26.09 12.63
N ARG A 680 -2.67 25.54 12.10
CA ARG A 680 -2.67 24.18 11.54
C ARG A 680 -1.71 24.04 10.36
N GLU A 681 -1.71 25.01 9.44
CA GLU A 681 -0.78 25.03 8.31
C GLU A 681 0.67 25.27 8.78
N ALA A 682 0.87 26.10 9.81
CA ALA A 682 2.18 26.33 10.41
C ALA A 682 2.75 25.07 11.07
N GLU A 683 1.95 24.31 11.82
CA GLU A 683 2.37 23.02 12.38
C GLU A 683 2.80 22.06 11.27
N PHE A 684 2.03 22.01 10.17
CA PHE A 684 2.36 21.20 9.00
C PHE A 684 3.69 21.63 8.35
N GLY A 685 3.91 22.94 8.16
CA GLY A 685 5.16 23.47 7.62
C GLY A 685 6.38 23.19 8.51
N ARG A 686 6.24 23.36 9.83
CA ARG A 686 7.32 23.06 10.79
C ARG A 686 7.73 21.58 10.76
N ARG A 687 6.78 20.66 10.54
CA ARG A 687 7.06 19.22 10.38
C ARG A 687 7.81 18.89 9.09
N LEU A 688 7.78 19.78 8.09
CA LEU A 688 8.56 19.70 6.85
C LEU A 688 9.89 20.48 6.92
N ASP A 689 10.33 20.86 8.13
CA ASP A 689 11.53 21.69 8.37
C ASP A 689 11.47 23.09 7.74
N ALA A 690 10.26 23.61 7.44
CA ALA A 690 10.09 24.97 6.93
C ALA A 690 10.03 26.01 8.06
N THR A 691 10.62 27.18 7.83
CA THR A 691 10.48 28.33 8.75
C THR A 691 9.20 29.08 8.42
N VAL A 692 8.27 29.18 9.37
CA VAL A 692 6.92 29.72 9.14
C VAL A 692 6.57 30.87 10.08
N LEU A 693 5.85 31.86 9.56
CA LEU A 693 5.16 32.92 10.32
C LEU A 693 3.68 32.87 10.01
N THR A 694 2.85 33.16 11.01
CA THR A 694 1.40 33.22 10.86
C THR A 694 0.90 34.65 10.99
N ARG A 695 -0.06 35.03 10.14
CA ARG A 695 -0.73 36.33 10.21
C ARG A 695 -2.21 36.18 9.88
N VAL A 696 -3.06 36.78 10.69
CA VAL A 696 -4.48 36.96 10.42
C VAL A 696 -4.73 38.46 10.29
N THR A 697 -5.34 38.88 9.18
CA THR A 697 -5.68 40.28 8.92
C THR A 697 -7.16 40.38 8.55
N ILE A 698 -7.74 41.55 8.76
CA ILE A 698 -9.15 41.83 8.43
C ILE A 698 -9.12 42.89 7.33
N SER A 699 -9.85 42.66 6.23
CA SER A 699 -9.92 43.61 5.12
C SER A 699 -11.28 43.52 4.43
N GLU A 700 -11.79 44.68 3.98
CA GLU A 700 -12.96 44.77 3.08
C GLU A 700 -12.61 44.31 1.65
N THR A 701 -11.31 44.33 1.30
CA THR A 701 -10.79 43.89 0.01
C THR A 701 -9.64 42.89 0.22
N PRO A 702 -9.96 41.61 0.48
CA PRO A 702 -8.95 40.60 0.80
C PRO A 702 -7.85 40.45 -0.26
N GLU A 703 -8.20 40.54 -1.53
CA GLU A 703 -7.28 40.44 -2.66
C GLU A 703 -6.27 41.59 -2.74
N THR A 704 -6.67 42.81 -2.41
CA THR A 704 -5.76 43.97 -2.35
C THR A 704 -4.82 43.84 -1.16
N GLU A 705 -5.33 43.42 -0.01
CA GLU A 705 -4.50 43.23 1.18
C GLU A 705 -3.45 42.13 0.99
N ILE A 706 -3.73 41.07 0.23
CA ILE A 706 -2.73 40.05 -0.15
C ILE A 706 -1.61 40.66 -1.00
N VAL A 707 -1.96 41.45 -2.01
CA VAL A 707 -0.99 42.10 -2.91
C VAL A 707 -0.14 43.12 -2.16
N ASP A 708 -0.77 43.99 -1.38
CA ASP A 708 -0.07 44.98 -0.56
C ASP A 708 0.85 44.30 0.44
N LEU A 709 0.46 43.15 0.98
CA LEU A 709 1.30 42.41 1.91
C LEU A 709 2.50 41.76 1.23
N ALA A 710 2.34 41.25 0.01
CA ALA A 710 3.47 40.76 -0.79
C ALA A 710 4.49 41.87 -1.04
N ASP A 711 4.04 43.08 -1.37
CA ASP A 711 4.89 44.25 -1.60
C ASP A 711 5.58 44.73 -0.31
N ARG A 712 4.81 44.92 0.78
CA ARG A 712 5.33 45.36 2.09
C ARG A 712 6.37 44.41 2.68
N THR A 713 6.26 43.14 2.36
CA THR A 713 7.15 42.11 2.91
C THR A 713 8.28 41.73 1.96
N ASP A 714 8.31 42.26 0.74
CA ASP A 714 9.26 41.89 -0.31
C ASP A 714 9.23 40.38 -0.57
N ALA A 715 8.01 39.85 -0.80
CA ALA A 715 7.82 38.43 -1.07
C ALA A 715 8.35 38.07 -2.47
N ASP A 716 9.16 37.01 -2.58
CA ASP A 716 9.72 36.54 -3.86
C ASP A 716 8.69 35.77 -4.69
N VAL A 717 7.72 35.13 -4.03
CA VAL A 717 6.66 34.35 -4.66
C VAL A 717 5.41 34.29 -3.79
N ILE A 718 4.24 34.38 -4.43
CA ILE A 718 2.95 34.06 -3.81
C ILE A 718 2.56 32.65 -4.21
N VAL A 719 2.30 31.76 -3.25
CA VAL A 719 1.82 30.40 -3.52
C VAL A 719 0.40 30.28 -2.98
N MET A 720 -0.57 29.95 -3.85
CA MET A 720 -1.97 29.92 -3.46
C MET A 720 -2.76 28.79 -4.12
N GLY A 721 -3.76 28.28 -3.40
CA GLY A 721 -4.72 27.31 -3.92
C GLY A 721 -5.91 28.00 -4.58
N ALA A 722 -6.41 27.43 -5.67
CA ALA A 722 -7.60 27.91 -6.38
C ALA A 722 -8.48 26.76 -6.84
N ASN A 723 -9.80 26.93 -6.76
CA ASN A 723 -10.76 26.03 -7.37
C ASN A 723 -11.07 26.51 -8.79
N MET A 724 -10.66 25.74 -9.79
CA MET A 724 -10.90 26.07 -11.20
C MET A 724 -12.32 25.68 -11.61
N ARG A 725 -13.05 26.62 -12.23
CA ARG A 725 -14.35 26.34 -12.85
C ARG A 725 -14.29 26.63 -14.34
N PRO A 726 -14.59 25.64 -15.21
CA PRO A 726 -14.72 25.91 -16.63
C PRO A 726 -15.98 26.76 -16.86
N ILE A 727 -15.79 27.93 -17.47
CA ILE A 727 -16.87 28.75 -18.01
C ILE A 727 -16.81 28.62 -19.54
N SER A 728 -17.94 28.73 -20.23
CA SER A 728 -18.13 28.41 -21.67
C SER A 728 -17.10 28.97 -22.66
N ARG A 729 -16.21 29.89 -22.25
CA ARG A 729 -15.14 30.46 -23.08
C ARG A 729 -13.78 30.62 -22.39
N ARG A 730 -13.64 30.38 -21.08
CA ARG A 730 -12.38 30.55 -20.31
C ARG A 730 -12.40 29.77 -19.00
N VAL A 731 -11.24 29.61 -18.38
CA VAL A 731 -11.13 29.12 -17.00
C VAL A 731 -11.39 30.28 -16.03
N PHE A 732 -12.17 30.04 -14.98
CA PHE A 732 -12.36 31.00 -13.89
C PHE A 732 -11.73 30.47 -12.61
N LEU A 733 -10.82 31.25 -12.01
CA LEU A 733 -10.09 30.89 -10.80
C LEU A 733 -10.70 31.48 -9.51
N GLY A 734 -11.71 32.33 -9.66
CA GLY A 734 -12.25 33.14 -8.57
C GLY A 734 -11.68 34.56 -8.61
N HIS A 735 -12.53 35.55 -8.31
CA HIS A 735 -12.18 36.97 -8.41
C HIS A 735 -10.90 37.33 -7.64
N ARG A 736 -10.70 36.78 -6.44
CA ARG A 736 -9.52 37.06 -5.61
C ARG A 736 -8.23 36.55 -6.25
N VAL A 737 -8.25 35.34 -6.77
CA VAL A 737 -7.07 34.71 -7.39
C VAL A 737 -6.69 35.47 -8.66
N GLU A 738 -7.68 35.76 -9.51
CA GLU A 738 -7.43 36.52 -10.75
C GLU A 738 -6.91 37.93 -10.47
N TYR A 739 -7.39 38.59 -9.41
CA TYR A 739 -6.88 39.89 -8.99
C TYR A 739 -5.43 39.81 -8.52
N VAL A 740 -5.09 38.85 -7.65
CA VAL A 740 -3.71 38.67 -7.15
C VAL A 740 -2.76 38.39 -8.31
N VAL A 741 -3.11 37.50 -9.23
CA VAL A 741 -2.27 37.15 -10.39
C VAL A 741 -1.98 38.35 -11.30
N ARG A 742 -2.93 39.29 -11.44
CA ARG A 742 -2.76 40.49 -12.27
C ARG A 742 -1.95 41.60 -11.61
N ASN A 743 -2.02 41.72 -10.29
CA ASN A 743 -1.53 42.88 -9.56
C ASN A 743 -0.32 42.57 -8.66
N ALA A 744 0.06 41.30 -8.49
CA ALA A 744 1.18 40.92 -7.63
C ALA A 744 2.51 41.50 -8.13
N PRO A 745 3.37 42.00 -7.22
CA PRO A 745 4.69 42.53 -7.57
C PRO A 745 5.72 41.42 -7.91
N CYS A 746 5.37 40.17 -7.64
CA CYS A 746 6.21 38.99 -7.77
C CYS A 746 5.46 37.82 -8.43
N PRO A 747 6.17 36.75 -8.85
CA PRO A 747 5.54 35.55 -9.40
C PRO A 747 4.44 34.95 -8.52
N VAL A 748 3.38 34.48 -9.16
CA VAL A 748 2.25 33.81 -8.50
C VAL A 748 2.15 32.37 -8.97
N THR A 749 2.18 31.45 -8.01
CA THR A 749 2.00 30.02 -8.20
C THR A 749 0.61 29.61 -7.74
N ILE A 750 -0.17 29.04 -8.66
CA ILE A 750 -1.55 28.65 -8.43
C ILE A 750 -1.65 27.13 -8.51
N LEU A 751 -2.11 26.51 -7.42
CA LEU A 751 -2.42 25.09 -7.40
C LEU A 751 -3.92 24.86 -7.44
N SER A 752 -4.32 23.93 -8.29
CA SER A 752 -5.71 23.47 -8.36
C SER A 752 -5.76 21.97 -8.19
N SER A 753 -6.66 21.55 -7.28
CA SER A 753 -7.06 20.15 -7.11
C SER A 753 -8.33 19.90 -7.93
N LEU A 754 -8.50 18.67 -8.40
CA LEU A 754 -9.67 18.21 -9.16
C LEU A 754 -10.98 18.32 -8.37
#